data_AF-A0A497TFE2-F1
#
_entry.id   AF-A0A497TFE2-F1
#
_cell.length_a   1.000
_cell.length_b   1.000
_cell.length_c   1.000
_cell.angle_alpha   90.00
_cell.angle_beta   90.00
_cell.angle_gamma   90.00
#
_symmetry.space_group_name_H-M   'P 1'
#
loop_
_entity.id
_entity.type
_entity.pdbx_description
1 polymer ?
#
loop_
_entity_poly.entity_id
_entity_poly.type
_entity_poly.pdbx_seq_one_letter_code
_entity_poly.pdbx_strand_id
1 'polypeptide(L)'
;FLFLFFILFSSGVLAQVNVTLVNPENGYIFINTTNITFNCTATGDAVYNITLYHNLTGAWEANQTQVFGEFVWDTDSLLLCHYNGDTECSANGSGAATNNASVGFEDAVFFQGATVNDTDILTYATANNFDKNQGTIEFWVRTTYAIDAGSQEDRWFFAIGGEYVGDSYEIYVASDHLVFKIKDVNENDHWIESNILNWQAGEWHHVAAVWDLDGDVGNGEKMELYIDGTADNSNYDTTGVNIYVENIASNMFIGSCDVGSCGNQYVADATFDELRISKTVKTQAEINESYQKGLEDRSWVSATWNVSGVGDGYYVWNCLAYDNDSESNWSLNNFSFSVDVSPPRFNDIYHAPNSTDDVDPGSEINVTVNLTDFSGVDTVILQWKETVWNNVTMVNIGGDLWRGGFSIDVTGGNYSYRIWANDTHSIANTSQTINITAEWDYTWNATPLDFGTVHGKINTIGNLGMLRINNTGDDPLEFTLTHNWPLNVYFNGSANTLSFYLENKSEVDINITIQFSSLDSESSMVININASHGSETPEPVFRQATALINSYSGGPYLDVSLVTLPTTVYQSQTINLSAKVKNIGNETGNETWLNWSLPTGWSVLSGNSSYYIGNLSSGNVAWNNITVRLSPETASAGVFTVYANSSCNGSSDSESETVVVRCSNSDGVCGAGCTYTNDDDCTVPGGGTTTVKEEVRVGGGGVKEQRYGVSLSFPERIDIYRGKESVFTAIVSNTEEGSVIENCSLSVTGYPQIHITISPSSFRVEHGKPKSVEIRIFAPNYTSYGEHLLKIQVKGNGKTVGGEEGEEVKDTKNVLLVIHGVEENETLESIEKAENEINRLKEMGFDVSRLEEIVKEANKSFTKWDYDSAKRLAERILEEKEYLLKAHQVIKELENKIKKAENNGIELNETLVMYELARAAFSRGDYKRAEERGNDALLAYAIESATPNLHLFLYRYWFVIITIVLVVVFSSVFLKRKLYILWVRKQLEKLKIEEREIRKLMKNLQKQHFEEKSISKSEYYRMMYVYEKRLADIKKLKAKFSSKLIGAFGSKSILKSLKEEEKRIKEIMEDTQLKYFHMQSISRSSYLETMRALREELLDIKMRIKEIVSSMGEKEKWKYRIKEAGLAVVFVFLLSSLFGAVCVKGDLIIGTENSSLQAIHQAEN
;
A
#
# COMPACT_ATOMS: atom_id res chain seq x y z
N PHE A 1 -46.55 -36.52 24.28
CA PHE A 1 -45.67 -37.45 25.03
C PHE A 1 -44.33 -37.69 24.34
N LEU A 2 -44.25 -37.93 23.01
CA LEU A 2 -42.97 -37.95 22.29
C LEU A 2 -42.25 -36.58 22.27
N PHE A 3 -43.00 -35.47 22.30
CA PHE A 3 -42.46 -34.11 22.35
C PHE A 3 -41.86 -33.73 23.72
N LEU A 4 -42.33 -34.35 24.81
CA LEU A 4 -41.78 -34.16 26.16
C LEU A 4 -40.56 -35.07 26.43
N PHE A 5 -40.38 -36.12 25.64
CA PHE A 5 -39.26 -37.07 25.78
C PHE A 5 -38.01 -36.61 25.02
N PHE A 6 -38.18 -35.73 24.01
CA PHE A 6 -37.06 -35.05 23.34
C PHE A 6 -36.47 -33.90 24.18
N ILE A 7 -37.25 -33.30 25.07
CA ILE A 7 -36.81 -32.22 25.98
C ILE A 7 -36.06 -32.78 27.21
N LEU A 8 -36.21 -34.07 27.53
CA LEU A 8 -35.60 -34.71 28.70
C LEU A 8 -34.34 -35.55 28.38
N PHE A 9 -33.89 -35.59 27.12
CA PHE A 9 -32.62 -36.21 26.71
C PHE A 9 -31.63 -35.22 26.08
N SER A 10 -31.91 -33.91 26.16
CA SER A 10 -30.95 -32.84 25.92
C SER A 10 -30.35 -32.26 27.20
N SER A 11 -30.55 -32.86 28.37
CA SER A 11 -29.82 -32.48 29.60
C SER A 11 -28.45 -33.17 29.67
N GLY A 12 -27.74 -33.00 28.58
CA GLY A 12 -26.37 -33.40 28.28
C GLY A 12 -25.97 -32.71 26.97
N VAL A 13 -26.42 -31.45 26.80
CA VAL A 13 -25.75 -30.50 25.92
C VAL A 13 -24.41 -30.30 26.62
N LEU A 14 -23.32 -30.79 26.01
CA LEU A 14 -21.99 -30.22 26.24
C LEU A 14 -22.20 -28.71 26.24
N ALA A 15 -21.87 -28.03 27.33
CA ALA A 15 -22.18 -26.63 27.54
C ALA A 15 -21.42 -25.79 26.51
N GLN A 16 -21.97 -25.70 25.30
CA GLN A 16 -21.32 -25.05 24.17
C GLN A 16 -21.10 -23.58 24.51
N VAL A 17 -19.85 -23.13 24.41
CA VAL A 17 -19.49 -21.72 24.53
C VAL A 17 -20.40 -20.89 23.61
N ASN A 18 -21.00 -19.85 24.14
CA ASN A 18 -21.90 -18.96 23.41
C ASN A 18 -21.47 -17.52 23.60
N VAL A 19 -21.11 -16.87 22.50
CA VAL A 19 -20.59 -15.50 22.48
C VAL A 19 -21.69 -14.55 22.03
N THR A 20 -21.80 -13.41 22.71
CA THR A 20 -22.72 -12.33 22.37
C THR A 20 -21.96 -11.02 22.25
N LEU A 21 -22.16 -10.33 21.13
CA LEU A 21 -21.59 -9.02 20.87
C LEU A 21 -22.47 -7.95 21.54
N VAL A 22 -21.87 -7.06 22.32
CA VAL A 22 -22.58 -6.06 23.12
C VAL A 22 -22.40 -4.66 22.52
N ASN A 23 -21.16 -4.25 22.25
CA ASN A 23 -20.86 -2.92 21.74
C ASN A 23 -19.65 -2.96 20.79
N PRO A 24 -19.62 -2.18 19.68
CA PRO A 24 -20.71 -1.38 19.13
C PRO A 24 -21.89 -2.23 18.65
N GLU A 25 -23.12 -1.71 18.79
CA GLU A 25 -24.31 -2.38 18.26
C GLU A 25 -24.22 -2.61 16.74
N ASN A 26 -24.91 -3.64 16.23
CA ASN A 26 -24.88 -3.93 14.80
C ASN A 26 -25.50 -2.79 13.98
N GLY A 27 -24.73 -2.24 13.04
CA GLY A 27 -25.09 -1.10 12.21
C GLY A 27 -24.92 0.26 12.90
N TYR A 28 -24.25 0.33 14.06
CA TYR A 28 -24.04 1.59 14.76
C TYR A 28 -23.16 2.55 13.94
N ILE A 29 -23.43 3.86 14.03
CA ILE A 29 -22.70 4.90 13.30
C ILE A 29 -22.03 5.85 14.29
N PHE A 30 -20.72 5.96 14.21
CA PHE A 30 -19.92 6.88 15.02
C PHE A 30 -19.65 8.18 14.26
N ILE A 31 -20.21 9.29 14.75
CA ILE A 31 -20.08 10.62 14.12
C ILE A 31 -19.19 11.62 14.89
N ASN A 32 -18.78 11.27 16.11
CA ASN A 32 -18.11 12.20 17.04
C ASN A 32 -16.81 11.65 17.65
N THR A 33 -16.43 10.42 17.35
CA THR A 33 -15.28 9.75 17.99
C THR A 33 -14.64 8.74 17.05
N THR A 34 -13.31 8.71 17.07
CA THR A 34 -12.47 7.67 16.44
C THR A 34 -12.01 6.62 17.45
N ASN A 35 -12.42 6.76 18.72
CA ASN A 35 -12.18 5.79 19.78
C ASN A 35 -13.40 4.89 19.93
N ILE A 36 -13.23 3.62 19.60
CA ILE A 36 -14.28 2.61 19.57
C ILE A 36 -14.04 1.62 20.71
N THR A 37 -15.05 1.44 21.56
CA THR A 37 -15.03 0.42 22.62
C THR A 37 -15.71 -0.83 22.10
N PHE A 38 -14.98 -1.94 22.05
CA PHE A 38 -15.52 -3.26 21.75
C PHE A 38 -15.85 -3.97 23.05
N ASN A 39 -17.03 -4.56 23.15
CA ASN A 39 -17.45 -5.39 24.28
C ASN A 39 -18.17 -6.62 23.76
N CYS A 40 -17.76 -7.79 24.24
CA CYS A 40 -18.50 -9.02 24.05
C CYS A 40 -18.52 -9.83 25.35
N THR A 41 -19.55 -10.65 25.48
CA THR A 41 -19.72 -11.55 26.63
C THR A 41 -19.82 -12.98 26.15
N ALA A 42 -19.31 -13.91 26.94
CA ALA A 42 -19.36 -15.33 26.64
C ALA A 42 -19.96 -16.09 27.82
N THR A 43 -20.79 -17.09 27.52
CA THR A 43 -21.29 -18.07 28.48
C THR A 43 -20.81 -19.45 28.10
N GLY A 44 -20.39 -20.26 29.07
CA GLY A 44 -19.89 -21.62 28.86
C GLY A 44 -19.72 -22.36 30.18
N ASP A 45 -19.12 -23.55 30.16
CA ASP A 45 -18.64 -24.19 31.38
C ASP A 45 -17.16 -23.79 31.56
N ALA A 46 -16.94 -22.76 32.40
CA ALA A 46 -15.64 -22.13 32.60
C ALA A 46 -14.98 -21.54 31.33
N VAL A 47 -15.47 -20.38 30.88
CA VAL A 47 -14.88 -19.64 29.76
C VAL A 47 -13.44 -19.22 30.10
N TYR A 48 -12.50 -19.63 29.26
CA TYR A 48 -11.07 -19.39 29.41
C TYR A 48 -10.64 -18.03 28.85
N ASN A 49 -11.01 -17.73 27.60
CA ASN A 49 -10.62 -16.48 26.96
C ASN A 49 -11.66 -15.98 25.96
N ILE A 50 -11.56 -14.69 25.60
CA ILE A 50 -12.26 -14.11 24.46
C ILE A 50 -11.27 -13.29 23.62
N THR A 51 -11.28 -13.50 22.31
CA THR A 51 -10.48 -12.76 21.32
C THR A 51 -11.37 -11.88 20.45
N LEU A 52 -11.02 -10.60 20.34
CA LEU A 52 -11.62 -9.65 19.41
C LEU A 52 -11.07 -9.84 17.99
N TYR A 53 -11.97 -9.92 17.01
CA TYR A 53 -11.66 -9.90 15.59
C TYR A 53 -12.37 -8.75 14.89
N HIS A 54 -11.68 -8.11 13.95
CA HIS A 54 -12.26 -7.04 13.13
C HIS A 54 -11.49 -6.85 11.82
N ASN A 55 -11.97 -5.96 10.96
CA ASN A 55 -11.30 -5.55 9.72
C ASN A 55 -10.74 -4.11 9.70
N LEU A 56 -10.44 -3.51 10.86
CA LEU A 56 -9.97 -2.11 10.94
C LEU A 56 -8.71 -1.83 10.08
N THR A 57 -7.84 -2.82 9.89
CA THR A 57 -6.60 -2.74 9.11
C THR A 57 -6.80 -3.06 7.62
N GLY A 58 -8.05 -3.33 7.20
CA GLY A 58 -8.39 -3.79 5.85
C GLY A 58 -8.42 -5.31 5.68
N ALA A 59 -7.94 -6.08 6.67
CA ALA A 59 -7.99 -7.54 6.69
C ALA A 59 -8.72 -8.05 7.94
N TRP A 60 -9.44 -9.17 7.83
CA TRP A 60 -10.09 -9.80 8.97
C TRP A 60 -9.07 -10.55 9.83
N GLU A 61 -8.75 -10.01 11.00
CA GLU A 61 -7.70 -10.54 11.87
C GLU A 61 -8.04 -10.42 13.35
N ALA A 62 -7.34 -11.21 14.17
CA ALA A 62 -7.39 -11.11 15.62
C ALA A 62 -6.65 -9.85 16.06
N ASN A 63 -7.25 -9.08 16.97
CA ASN A 63 -6.60 -7.90 17.55
C ASN A 63 -6.06 -8.19 18.95
N GLN A 64 -6.95 -8.43 19.92
CA GLN A 64 -6.59 -8.63 21.33
C GLN A 64 -7.36 -9.80 21.93
N THR A 65 -6.69 -10.60 22.76
CA THR A 65 -7.28 -11.68 23.56
C THR A 65 -7.28 -11.26 25.02
N GLN A 66 -8.41 -11.43 25.69
CA GLN A 66 -8.53 -11.31 27.14
C GLN A 66 -8.71 -12.71 27.74
N VAL A 67 -7.79 -13.09 28.63
CA VAL A 67 -7.80 -14.36 29.37
C VAL A 67 -8.40 -14.13 30.76
N PHE A 68 -9.12 -15.12 31.29
CA PHE A 68 -9.82 -15.06 32.58
C PHE A 68 -9.29 -16.12 33.55
N GLY A 69 -9.09 -15.71 34.81
CA GLY A 69 -8.73 -16.59 35.92
C GLY A 69 -7.23 -16.80 36.15
N GLU A 70 -6.44 -16.94 35.07
CA GLU A 70 -4.98 -17.19 35.17
C GLU A 70 -4.23 -16.07 35.89
N PHE A 71 -3.09 -16.41 36.49
CA PHE A 71 -2.20 -15.41 37.02
C PHE A 71 -1.56 -14.60 35.89
N VAL A 72 -1.16 -13.38 36.20
CA VAL A 72 -0.44 -12.52 35.26
C VAL A 72 0.91 -12.25 35.86
N TRP A 73 1.94 -12.28 35.02
CA TRP A 73 3.28 -11.88 35.43
C TRP A 73 3.26 -10.47 36.02
N ASP A 74 3.77 -10.34 37.25
CA ASP A 74 3.85 -9.07 37.96
C ASP A 74 5.27 -8.81 38.48
N THR A 75 5.47 -7.70 39.18
CA THR A 75 6.78 -7.29 39.70
C THR A 75 7.36 -8.24 40.74
N ASP A 76 6.53 -9.08 41.34
CA ASP A 76 6.91 -9.99 42.41
C ASP A 76 7.23 -11.38 41.90
N SER A 77 6.85 -11.68 40.66
CA SER A 77 7.05 -12.96 39.99
C SER A 77 8.54 -13.18 39.64
N LEU A 78 9.06 -14.37 39.94
CA LEU A 78 10.37 -14.86 39.52
C LEU A 78 10.24 -15.96 38.46
N LEU A 79 9.20 -16.78 38.56
CA LEU A 79 8.81 -17.82 37.61
C LEU A 79 7.28 -17.93 37.60
N LEU A 80 6.67 -18.01 36.41
CA LEU A 80 5.24 -18.26 36.23
C LEU A 80 5.03 -19.21 35.05
N CYS A 81 4.44 -20.36 35.33
CA CYS A 81 4.16 -21.42 34.37
C CYS A 81 2.66 -21.70 34.33
N HIS A 82 2.03 -21.45 33.19
CA HIS A 82 0.60 -21.71 32.99
C HIS A 82 0.31 -23.18 32.62
N TYR A 83 1.23 -23.83 31.90
CA TYR A 83 1.05 -25.21 31.42
C TYR A 83 -0.06 -25.45 30.39
N ASN A 84 -0.39 -24.41 29.62
CA ASN A 84 -1.39 -24.42 28.54
C ASN A 84 -0.92 -25.12 27.26
N GLY A 85 -0.63 -26.41 27.37
CA GLY A 85 -0.18 -27.25 26.24
C GLY A 85 1.33 -27.17 25.96
N ASP A 86 2.08 -26.41 26.76
CA ASP A 86 3.54 -26.38 26.74
C ASP A 86 4.14 -26.23 28.16
N THR A 87 5.45 -26.44 28.28
CA THR A 87 6.21 -26.33 29.54
C THR A 87 7.07 -25.07 29.60
N GLU A 88 6.78 -24.04 28.81
CA GLU A 88 7.54 -22.79 28.83
C GLU A 88 6.98 -21.86 29.90
N CYS A 89 7.85 -21.23 30.68
CA CYS A 89 7.46 -20.32 31.74
C CYS A 89 7.92 -18.90 31.46
N SER A 90 7.14 -17.91 31.90
CA SER A 90 7.66 -16.56 32.10
C SER A 90 8.64 -16.58 33.26
N ALA A 91 9.82 -15.95 33.12
CA ALA A 91 10.93 -16.09 34.05
C ALA A 91 11.87 -14.88 34.05
N ASN A 92 12.53 -14.60 35.18
CA ASN A 92 13.64 -13.63 35.24
C ASN A 92 14.97 -14.25 34.77
N GLY A 93 15.11 -15.57 34.92
CA GLY A 93 16.18 -16.40 34.37
C GLY A 93 15.76 -17.12 33.10
N SER A 94 16.15 -18.40 32.97
CA SER A 94 15.66 -19.25 31.88
C SER A 94 14.28 -19.81 32.24
N GLY A 95 13.29 -19.54 31.38
CA GLY A 95 11.93 -20.10 31.48
C GLY A 95 11.76 -21.45 30.78
N ALA A 96 12.76 -21.85 29.98
CA ALA A 96 12.73 -23.10 29.25
C ALA A 96 12.94 -24.30 30.17
N ALA A 97 12.00 -25.25 30.13
CA ALA A 97 12.13 -26.53 30.80
C ALA A 97 13.21 -27.40 30.14
N THR A 98 13.94 -28.16 30.95
CA THR A 98 14.67 -29.35 30.51
C THR A 98 13.88 -30.58 30.92
N ASN A 99 13.40 -31.36 29.95
CA ASN A 99 12.58 -32.55 30.18
C ASN A 99 13.06 -33.74 29.33
N ASN A 100 12.58 -34.95 29.65
CA ASN A 100 12.94 -36.19 28.95
C ASN A 100 11.97 -36.58 27.80
N ALA A 101 11.15 -35.62 27.34
CA ALA A 101 10.31 -35.61 26.13
C ALA A 101 8.85 -36.13 26.20
N SER A 102 8.24 -36.36 27.37
CA SER A 102 6.87 -36.94 27.47
C SER A 102 5.86 -36.27 28.40
N VAL A 103 6.14 -35.09 28.99
CA VAL A 103 5.17 -34.40 29.88
C VAL A 103 3.83 -34.20 29.15
N GLY A 104 2.77 -34.76 29.72
CA GLY A 104 1.41 -34.71 29.17
C GLY A 104 0.65 -33.47 29.64
N PHE A 105 -0.42 -33.11 28.92
CA PHE A 105 -1.31 -32.01 29.28
C PHE A 105 -2.75 -32.51 29.35
N GLU A 106 -3.46 -32.16 30.42
CA GLU A 106 -4.87 -32.51 30.65
C GLU A 106 -5.63 -31.30 31.20
N ASP A 107 -6.97 -31.34 31.13
CA ASP A 107 -7.83 -30.25 31.61
C ASP A 107 -7.57 -29.96 33.09
N ALA A 108 -7.33 -28.68 33.38
CA ALA A 108 -6.92 -28.20 34.69
C ALA A 108 -7.81 -27.09 35.24
N VAL A 109 -7.37 -26.42 36.32
CA VAL A 109 -8.14 -25.34 36.94
C VAL A 109 -8.30 -24.21 35.94
N PHE A 110 -7.24 -23.90 35.19
CA PHE A 110 -7.26 -22.98 34.07
C PHE A 110 -6.78 -23.73 32.83
N PHE A 111 -7.62 -23.80 31.80
CA PHE A 111 -7.32 -24.44 30.53
C PHE A 111 -6.65 -25.83 30.67
N GLN A 112 -5.32 -25.93 30.57
CA GLN A 112 -4.59 -27.20 30.69
C GLN A 112 -3.47 -27.15 31.73
N GLY A 113 -3.14 -28.30 32.33
CA GLY A 113 -2.07 -28.45 33.31
C GLY A 113 -1.08 -29.56 32.94
N ALA A 114 0.16 -29.45 33.43
CA ALA A 114 1.24 -30.39 33.16
C ALA A 114 1.12 -31.63 34.05
N THR A 115 1.02 -32.81 33.43
CA THR A 115 0.95 -34.11 34.13
C THR A 115 2.34 -34.72 34.22
N VAL A 116 2.78 -34.99 35.45
CA VAL A 116 4.11 -35.55 35.76
C VAL A 116 3.93 -36.90 36.46
N ASN A 117 4.32 -37.98 35.77
CA ASN A 117 4.25 -39.36 36.27
C ASN A 117 5.64 -39.97 36.51
N ASP A 118 5.69 -41.28 36.84
CA ASP A 118 6.90 -42.07 37.15
C ASP A 118 7.95 -42.16 36.04
N THR A 119 7.62 -41.70 34.84
CA THR A 119 8.55 -41.63 33.71
C THR A 119 8.97 -40.20 33.35
N ASP A 120 8.38 -39.17 33.95
CA ASP A 120 8.60 -37.78 33.57
C ASP A 120 9.55 -37.05 34.54
N ILE A 121 10.38 -36.17 33.99
CA ILE A 121 11.22 -35.24 34.76
C ILE A 121 11.02 -33.85 34.18
N LEU A 122 10.49 -32.93 34.99
CA LEU A 122 10.27 -31.54 34.62
C LEU A 122 11.22 -30.64 35.43
N THR A 123 12.19 -30.04 34.76
CA THR A 123 13.28 -29.28 35.41
C THR A 123 13.39 -27.87 34.88
N TYR A 124 13.58 -26.90 35.77
CA TYR A 124 13.89 -25.50 35.45
C TYR A 124 15.19 -25.03 36.11
N ALA A 125 15.78 -23.96 35.59
CA ALA A 125 16.96 -23.35 36.18
C ALA A 125 16.58 -22.56 37.45
N THR A 126 17.32 -22.79 38.55
CA THR A 126 17.14 -22.05 39.82
C THR A 126 17.63 -20.60 39.72
N ALA A 127 18.70 -20.37 38.95
CA ALA A 127 19.34 -19.06 38.85
C ALA A 127 18.36 -17.99 38.36
N ASN A 128 18.21 -16.92 39.15
CA ASN A 128 17.29 -15.78 38.96
C ASN A 128 15.78 -16.10 39.01
N ASN A 129 15.39 -17.38 39.11
CA ASN A 129 13.99 -17.80 39.19
C ASN A 129 13.54 -18.15 40.61
N PHE A 130 14.48 -18.18 41.57
CA PHE A 130 14.23 -18.52 42.96
C PHE A 130 15.12 -17.68 43.87
N ASP A 131 14.57 -17.20 44.98
CA ASP A 131 15.31 -16.49 46.03
C ASP A 131 15.39 -17.36 47.28
N LYS A 132 16.62 -17.74 47.66
CA LYS A 132 16.87 -18.66 48.77
C LYS A 132 16.65 -18.03 50.15
N ASN A 133 16.45 -16.73 50.27
CA ASN A 133 16.29 -16.07 51.57
C ASN A 133 14.82 -15.80 51.90
N GLN A 134 14.00 -15.50 50.90
CA GLN A 134 12.58 -15.22 51.09
C GLN A 134 11.78 -15.51 49.82
N GLY A 135 10.51 -15.84 49.98
CA GLY A 135 9.62 -15.98 48.83
C GLY A 135 8.36 -16.79 49.11
N THR A 136 7.63 -17.04 48.02
CA THR A 136 6.44 -17.88 48.01
C THR A 136 6.45 -18.78 46.77
N ILE A 137 6.24 -20.07 46.94
CA ILE A 137 5.91 -21.02 45.87
C ILE A 137 4.42 -21.31 45.98
N GLU A 138 3.65 -21.15 44.90
CA GLU A 138 2.24 -21.52 44.83
C GLU A 138 1.92 -22.27 43.54
N PHE A 139 1.02 -23.24 43.61
CA PHE A 139 0.54 -24.00 42.45
C PHE A 139 -0.77 -24.72 42.77
N TRP A 140 -1.53 -25.06 41.72
CA TRP A 140 -2.61 -26.03 41.80
C TRP A 140 -2.08 -27.43 41.53
N VAL A 141 -2.56 -28.41 42.29
CA VAL A 141 -2.17 -29.82 42.13
C VAL A 141 -3.39 -30.72 42.21
N ARG A 142 -3.42 -31.75 41.35
CA ARG A 142 -4.40 -32.83 41.35
C ARG A 142 -3.69 -34.17 41.35
N THR A 143 -3.75 -34.91 42.45
CA THR A 143 -3.14 -36.23 42.56
C THR A 143 -3.99 -37.29 41.87
N THR A 144 -3.35 -38.30 41.27
CA THR A 144 -4.05 -39.46 40.67
C THR A 144 -4.45 -40.53 41.69
N TYR A 145 -4.01 -40.37 42.95
CA TYR A 145 -4.23 -41.26 44.08
C TYR A 145 -4.84 -40.51 45.26
N ALA A 146 -5.53 -41.26 46.14
CA ALA A 146 -6.03 -40.74 47.41
C ALA A 146 -4.95 -40.87 48.48
N ILE A 147 -4.98 -40.00 49.49
CA ILE A 147 -4.03 -40.05 50.59
C ILE A 147 -4.43 -41.13 51.59
N ASP A 148 -3.54 -42.10 51.82
CA ASP A 148 -3.77 -43.24 52.70
C ASP A 148 -2.79 -43.22 53.89
N ALA A 149 -3.34 -43.25 55.11
CA ALA A 149 -2.53 -43.33 56.33
C ALA A 149 -1.72 -44.65 56.37
N GLY A 150 -0.39 -44.53 56.27
CA GLY A 150 0.54 -45.66 56.31
C GLY A 150 1.23 -46.02 54.99
N SER A 151 1.09 -45.20 53.95
CA SER A 151 2.02 -45.24 52.80
C SER A 151 3.46 -45.00 53.29
N GLN A 152 4.42 -45.79 52.79
CA GLN A 152 5.86 -45.60 53.08
C GLN A 152 6.62 -44.94 51.93
N GLU A 153 5.90 -44.43 50.94
CA GLU A 153 6.49 -43.79 49.75
C GLU A 153 6.22 -42.29 49.79
N ASP A 154 7.30 -41.52 49.87
CA ASP A 154 7.28 -40.06 49.79
C ASP A 154 7.10 -39.62 48.32
N ARG A 155 6.38 -38.53 48.06
CA ARG A 155 6.10 -38.07 46.68
C ARG A 155 6.36 -36.58 46.52
N TRP A 156 7.33 -36.21 45.70
CA TRP A 156 7.79 -34.82 45.58
C TRP A 156 6.96 -34.02 44.59
N PHE A 157 6.38 -32.92 45.06
CA PHE A 157 5.72 -31.91 44.22
C PHE A 157 6.71 -30.85 43.74
N PHE A 158 7.68 -30.51 44.59
CA PHE A 158 8.73 -29.55 44.27
C PHE A 158 10.03 -29.96 44.96
N ALA A 159 11.16 -29.83 44.28
CA ALA A 159 12.48 -30.07 44.87
C ALA A 159 13.56 -29.16 44.27
N ILE A 160 14.40 -28.59 45.13
CA ILE A 160 15.72 -28.05 44.79
C ILE A 160 16.72 -28.74 45.71
N GLY A 161 17.74 -29.40 45.15
CA GLY A 161 18.67 -30.23 45.93
C GLY A 161 18.05 -31.58 46.32
N GLY A 162 18.54 -32.18 47.41
CA GLY A 162 18.01 -33.45 47.93
C GLY A 162 18.83 -34.02 49.09
N GLU A 163 18.46 -35.20 49.58
CA GLU A 163 19.01 -35.81 50.81
C GLU A 163 20.55 -35.90 50.83
N TYR A 164 21.18 -36.08 49.67
CA TYR A 164 22.63 -36.24 49.49
C TYR A 164 23.33 -35.03 48.84
N VAL A 165 22.62 -33.92 48.60
CA VAL A 165 23.13 -32.75 47.87
C VAL A 165 22.82 -31.48 48.66
N GLY A 166 23.61 -31.24 49.71
CA GLY A 166 23.68 -29.96 50.45
C GLY A 166 22.32 -29.39 50.88
N ASP A 167 22.23 -28.06 50.88
CA ASP A 167 21.05 -27.29 51.25
C ASP A 167 19.90 -27.52 50.25
N SER A 168 18.68 -27.74 50.75
CA SER A 168 17.53 -28.12 49.91
C SER A 168 16.25 -27.38 50.25
N TYR A 169 15.35 -27.30 49.26
CA TYR A 169 13.98 -26.83 49.39
C TYR A 169 13.05 -27.88 48.79
N GLU A 170 12.16 -28.45 49.60
CA GLU A 170 11.37 -29.61 49.19
C GLU A 170 9.91 -29.46 49.65
N ILE A 171 8.98 -29.74 48.74
CA ILE A 171 7.54 -29.91 49.03
C ILE A 171 7.17 -31.31 48.59
N TYR A 172 6.76 -32.15 49.55
CA TYR A 172 6.46 -33.56 49.28
C TYR A 172 5.37 -34.10 50.20
N VAL A 173 4.70 -35.14 49.74
CA VAL A 173 3.73 -35.91 50.53
C VAL A 173 4.48 -37.00 51.29
N ALA A 174 4.26 -37.07 52.61
CA ALA A 174 4.80 -38.09 53.50
C ALA A 174 3.65 -38.75 54.29
N SER A 175 3.30 -39.99 53.93
CA SER A 175 2.13 -40.70 54.48
C SER A 175 0.81 -39.90 54.33
N ASP A 176 0.36 -39.23 55.38
CA ASP A 176 -0.89 -38.48 55.50
C ASP A 176 -0.68 -36.97 55.65
N HIS A 177 0.54 -36.50 55.41
CA HIS A 177 0.93 -35.10 55.56
C HIS A 177 1.57 -34.55 54.28
N LEU A 178 1.31 -33.27 53.98
CA LEU A 178 2.09 -32.47 53.03
C LEU A 178 3.15 -31.72 53.81
N VAL A 179 4.41 -31.86 53.41
CA VAL A 179 5.57 -31.33 54.12
C VAL A 179 6.25 -30.29 53.25
N PHE A 180 6.51 -29.11 53.81
CA PHE A 180 7.48 -28.15 53.28
C PHE A 180 8.73 -28.17 54.16
N LYS A 181 9.87 -28.49 53.57
CA LYS A 181 11.15 -28.68 54.26
C LYS A 181 12.24 -27.83 53.65
N ILE A 182 13.06 -27.23 54.50
CA ILE A 182 14.32 -26.57 54.15
C ILE A 182 15.45 -27.28 54.89
N LYS A 183 16.48 -27.74 54.15
CA LYS A 183 17.71 -28.27 54.75
C LYS A 183 18.77 -27.18 54.77
N ASP A 184 19.34 -26.91 55.95
CA ASP A 184 20.35 -25.86 56.13
C ASP A 184 21.78 -26.35 55.85
N VAL A 185 22.74 -25.40 55.84
CA VAL A 185 24.17 -25.68 55.62
C VAL A 185 24.80 -26.61 56.67
N ASN A 186 24.15 -26.79 57.83
CA ASN A 186 24.60 -27.66 58.90
C ASN A 186 23.94 -29.05 58.83
N GLU A 187 23.26 -29.36 57.73
CA GLU A 187 22.50 -30.60 57.50
C GLU A 187 21.30 -30.79 58.45
N ASN A 188 20.78 -29.70 59.07
CA ASN A 188 19.53 -29.79 59.82
C ASN A 188 18.33 -29.63 58.88
N ASP A 189 17.35 -30.50 59.05
CA ASP A 189 16.04 -30.38 58.40
C ASP A 189 15.14 -29.46 59.24
N HIS A 190 14.58 -28.44 58.62
CA HIS A 190 13.53 -27.57 59.19
C HIS A 190 12.27 -27.79 58.38
N TRP A 191 11.15 -28.09 59.03
CA TRP A 191 9.92 -28.41 58.29
C TRP A 191 8.65 -27.93 58.96
N ILE A 192 7.64 -27.76 58.12
CA ILE A 192 6.26 -27.55 58.50
C ILE A 192 5.37 -28.52 57.72
N GLU A 193 4.37 -29.09 58.39
CA GLU A 193 3.50 -30.10 57.80
C GLU A 193 2.01 -29.83 58.04
N SER A 194 1.20 -30.16 57.04
CA SER A 194 -0.25 -30.05 57.03
C SER A 194 -0.87 -31.43 56.83
N ASN A 195 -1.95 -31.75 57.54
CA ASN A 195 -2.62 -33.04 57.36
C ASN A 195 -3.48 -33.02 56.09
N ILE A 196 -3.27 -33.99 55.20
CA ILE A 196 -3.96 -34.09 53.91
C ILE A 196 -4.71 -35.43 53.74
N LEU A 197 -4.99 -36.14 54.84
CA LEU A 197 -5.67 -37.45 54.81
C LEU A 197 -7.06 -37.39 54.14
N ASN A 198 -7.66 -36.22 54.04
CA ASN A 198 -8.96 -36.01 53.40
C ASN A 198 -8.88 -35.92 51.86
N TRP A 199 -7.72 -35.65 51.27
CA TRP A 199 -7.56 -35.50 49.82
C TRP A 199 -7.93 -36.79 49.08
N GLN A 200 -8.85 -36.68 48.11
CA GLN A 200 -9.22 -37.80 47.25
C GLN A 200 -8.52 -37.72 45.89
N ALA A 201 -8.36 -38.88 45.25
CA ALA A 201 -7.85 -38.95 43.89
C ALA A 201 -8.71 -38.10 42.93
N GLY A 202 -8.06 -37.22 42.17
CA GLY A 202 -8.72 -36.36 41.17
C GLY A 202 -9.27 -35.03 41.71
N GLU A 203 -9.08 -34.69 42.98
CA GLU A 203 -9.44 -33.38 43.53
C GLU A 203 -8.32 -32.36 43.30
N TRP A 204 -8.69 -31.13 42.94
CA TRP A 204 -7.76 -30.00 42.80
C TRP A 204 -7.57 -29.31 44.14
N HIS A 205 -6.32 -29.08 44.51
CA HIS A 205 -5.94 -28.34 45.71
C HIS A 205 -4.95 -27.22 45.36
N HIS A 206 -5.10 -26.07 46.01
CA HIS A 206 -4.14 -24.98 45.92
C HIS A 206 -3.14 -25.09 47.06
N VAL A 207 -1.85 -25.20 46.73
CA VAL A 207 -0.76 -25.31 47.70
C VAL A 207 0.09 -24.06 47.60
N ALA A 208 0.39 -23.43 48.74
CA ALA A 208 1.38 -22.37 48.80
C ALA A 208 2.33 -22.53 49.99
N ALA A 209 3.64 -22.53 49.71
CA ALA A 209 4.71 -22.56 50.70
C ALA A 209 5.40 -21.20 50.77
N VAL A 210 5.50 -20.64 51.97
CA VAL A 210 6.04 -19.29 52.22
C VAL A 210 7.25 -19.40 53.14
N TRP A 211 8.33 -18.67 52.84
CA TRP A 211 9.50 -18.56 53.72
C TRP A 211 10.04 -17.13 53.80
N ASP A 212 10.53 -16.75 54.97
CA ASP A 212 11.31 -15.54 55.26
C ASP A 212 12.42 -15.95 56.23
N LEU A 213 13.65 -16.13 55.74
CA LEU A 213 14.80 -16.57 56.55
C LEU A 213 15.60 -15.39 57.13
N ASP A 214 15.43 -14.18 56.57
CA ASP A 214 16.12 -12.97 57.04
C ASP A 214 15.25 -12.19 58.06
N GLY A 215 13.94 -12.45 58.09
CA GLY A 215 12.96 -11.84 59.01
C GLY A 215 12.62 -10.39 58.69
N ASP A 216 13.01 -9.92 57.50
CA ASP A 216 12.94 -8.52 57.07
C ASP A 216 11.49 -8.05 56.79
N VAL A 217 10.56 -8.99 56.56
CA VAL A 217 9.19 -8.67 56.12
C VAL A 217 8.14 -9.03 57.18
N GLY A 218 8.47 -9.87 58.19
CA GLY A 218 7.48 -10.58 59.02
C GLY A 218 7.60 -10.58 60.55
N ASN A 219 8.42 -9.73 61.19
CA ASN A 219 8.74 -9.83 62.64
C ASN A 219 9.41 -11.17 63.02
N GLY A 220 10.41 -11.60 62.26
CA GLY A 220 11.24 -12.78 62.53
C GLY A 220 11.13 -13.85 61.45
N GLU A 221 12.04 -14.82 61.53
CA GLU A 221 12.12 -15.94 60.59
C GLU A 221 10.82 -16.75 60.59
N LYS A 222 10.37 -17.15 59.40
CA LYS A 222 9.03 -17.70 59.18
C LYS A 222 9.01 -18.75 58.08
N MET A 223 8.33 -19.86 58.34
CA MET A 223 7.92 -20.86 57.35
C MET A 223 6.43 -21.16 57.53
N GLU A 224 5.66 -21.15 56.45
CA GLU A 224 4.23 -21.47 56.48
C GLU A 224 3.81 -22.30 55.27
N LEU A 225 2.83 -23.17 55.48
CA LEU A 225 2.19 -23.96 54.43
C LEU A 225 0.69 -23.69 54.41
N TYR A 226 0.19 -23.37 53.23
CA TYR A 226 -1.20 -23.04 52.97
C TYR A 226 -1.81 -24.09 52.04
N ILE A 227 -2.99 -24.57 52.42
CA ILE A 227 -3.82 -25.46 51.61
C ILE A 227 -5.17 -24.78 51.42
N ASP A 228 -5.59 -24.67 50.15
CA ASP A 228 -6.88 -24.11 49.74
C ASP A 228 -7.13 -22.73 50.35
N GLY A 229 -6.10 -21.86 50.31
CA GLY A 229 -6.13 -20.49 50.82
C GLY A 229 -6.03 -20.33 52.34
N THR A 230 -5.93 -21.43 53.09
CA THR A 230 -5.88 -21.42 54.56
C THR A 230 -4.56 -21.97 55.09
N ALA A 231 -3.98 -21.31 56.09
CA ALA A 231 -2.79 -21.83 56.77
C ALA A 231 -3.20 -23.07 57.59
N ASP A 232 -2.57 -24.21 57.33
CA ASP A 232 -2.84 -25.47 58.03
C ASP A 232 -1.56 -26.05 58.65
N ASN A 233 -1.09 -25.42 59.73
CA ASN A 233 0.20 -25.73 60.34
C ASN A 233 0.04 -26.76 61.47
N SER A 234 -0.22 -28.02 61.12
CA SER A 234 -0.58 -29.08 62.08
C SER A 234 0.56 -29.49 63.01
N ASN A 235 1.81 -29.36 62.56
CA ASN A 235 3.02 -29.64 63.32
C ASN A 235 4.20 -28.86 62.71
N TYR A 236 5.15 -28.42 63.53
CA TYR A 236 6.32 -27.66 63.06
C TYR A 236 7.55 -27.96 63.93
N ASP A 237 8.71 -28.18 63.29
CA ASP A 237 10.03 -28.16 63.94
C ASP A 237 10.85 -27.02 63.34
N THR A 238 10.62 -25.82 63.88
CA THR A 238 11.34 -24.59 63.51
C THR A 238 12.08 -24.05 64.73
N THR A 239 12.69 -24.93 65.54
CA THR A 239 13.18 -24.62 66.89
C THR A 239 14.24 -23.51 66.96
N GLY A 240 13.83 -22.23 66.95
CA GLY A 240 14.57 -21.06 67.43
C GLY A 240 16.02 -20.89 66.95
N VAL A 241 16.36 -21.46 65.79
CA VAL A 241 17.70 -21.47 65.20
C VAL A 241 17.61 -20.77 63.85
N ASN A 242 18.54 -19.85 63.62
CA ASN A 242 18.67 -19.15 62.36
C ASN A 242 18.88 -20.15 61.21
N ILE A 243 17.90 -20.26 60.30
CA ILE A 243 18.01 -21.10 59.12
C ILE A 243 18.93 -20.41 58.11
N TYR A 244 20.05 -21.03 57.77
CA TYR A 244 21.02 -20.45 56.81
C TYR A 244 21.30 -21.41 55.66
N VAL A 245 20.99 -20.93 54.46
CA VAL A 245 21.26 -21.62 53.19
C VAL A 245 22.43 -20.93 52.51
N GLU A 246 23.55 -21.61 52.35
CA GLU A 246 24.75 -21.14 51.66
C GLU A 246 24.66 -21.41 50.15
N ASN A 247 24.43 -22.66 49.76
CA ASN A 247 24.50 -23.14 48.38
C ASN A 247 23.18 -23.75 47.92
N ILE A 248 22.62 -23.25 46.82
CA ILE A 248 21.40 -23.79 46.22
C ILE A 248 21.74 -24.56 44.94
N ALA A 249 21.09 -25.70 44.71
CA ALA A 249 21.28 -26.48 43.50
C ALA A 249 20.87 -25.68 42.24
N SER A 250 21.53 -25.94 41.11
CA SER A 250 21.32 -25.18 39.86
C SER A 250 19.95 -25.42 39.22
N ASN A 251 19.30 -26.51 39.59
CA ASN A 251 18.07 -27.00 38.99
C ASN A 251 16.98 -27.17 40.04
N MET A 252 15.77 -26.75 39.69
CA MET A 252 14.54 -27.03 40.42
C MET A 252 13.71 -28.06 39.65
N PHE A 253 13.04 -28.95 40.36
CA PHE A 253 12.24 -30.04 39.81
C PHE A 253 10.78 -29.86 40.22
N ILE A 254 9.87 -30.03 39.27
CA ILE A 254 8.42 -29.96 39.46
C ILE A 254 7.85 -31.37 39.26
N GLY A 255 7.04 -31.83 40.21
CA GLY A 255 6.43 -33.17 40.20
C GLY A 255 7.42 -34.34 40.26
N SER A 256 8.69 -34.06 40.50
CA SER A 256 9.81 -35.00 40.49
C SER A 256 10.94 -34.45 41.36
N CYS A 257 12.02 -35.20 41.48
CA CYS A 257 13.22 -34.78 42.19
C CYS A 257 14.48 -35.27 41.45
N ASP A 258 15.67 -34.88 41.90
CA ASP A 258 16.91 -35.41 41.32
C ASP A 258 17.02 -36.93 41.55
N VAL A 259 16.95 -37.69 40.45
CA VAL A 259 17.01 -39.15 40.42
C VAL A 259 18.25 -39.71 41.14
N GLY A 260 19.37 -38.97 41.12
CA GLY A 260 20.60 -39.36 41.84
C GLY A 260 20.51 -39.21 43.36
N SER A 261 19.57 -38.40 43.85
CA SER A 261 19.45 -37.97 45.24
C SER A 261 18.25 -38.56 45.97
N CYS A 262 17.16 -38.88 45.27
CA CYS A 262 15.95 -39.43 45.89
C CYS A 262 15.46 -40.72 45.22
N GLY A 263 15.74 -41.00 43.93
CA GLY A 263 15.45 -42.28 43.26
C GLY A 263 14.18 -42.28 42.38
N ASN A 264 14.07 -43.27 41.47
CA ASN A 264 13.03 -43.30 40.41
C ASN A 264 11.58 -43.53 40.88
N GLN A 265 11.34 -43.82 42.16
CA GLN A 265 10.02 -44.26 42.67
C GLN A 265 9.26 -43.15 43.42
N TYR A 266 9.73 -41.90 43.33
CA TYR A 266 9.36 -40.80 44.23
C TYR A 266 8.83 -39.56 43.49
N VAL A 267 8.15 -39.77 42.37
CA VAL A 267 7.45 -38.74 41.60
C VAL A 267 6.10 -38.38 42.20
N ALA A 268 5.57 -37.22 41.82
CA ALA A 268 4.27 -36.76 42.29
C ALA A 268 3.10 -37.63 41.83
N ASP A 269 3.13 -38.19 40.61
CA ASP A 269 1.95 -38.77 39.94
C ASP A 269 0.72 -37.85 40.02
N ALA A 270 0.93 -36.60 39.59
CA ALA A 270 -0.04 -35.51 39.70
C ALA A 270 -0.02 -34.59 38.48
N THR A 271 -1.11 -33.84 38.31
CA THR A 271 -1.20 -32.73 37.35
C THR A 271 -0.99 -31.41 38.09
N PHE A 272 -0.14 -30.54 37.55
CA PHE A 272 0.18 -29.22 38.08
C PHE A 272 -0.34 -28.12 37.15
N ASP A 273 -0.83 -27.04 37.73
CA ASP A 273 -1.38 -25.89 37.02
C ASP A 273 -1.05 -24.58 37.76
N GLU A 274 -0.88 -23.48 37.04
CA GLU A 274 -0.53 -22.14 37.56
C GLU A 274 0.61 -22.14 38.59
N LEU A 275 1.76 -22.74 38.25
CA LEU A 275 2.93 -22.69 39.12
C LEU A 275 3.54 -21.30 39.11
N ARG A 276 3.62 -20.67 40.28
CA ARG A 276 4.25 -19.37 40.48
C ARG A 276 5.26 -19.39 41.62
N ILE A 277 6.44 -18.82 41.36
CA ILE A 277 7.44 -18.52 42.38
C ILE A 277 7.56 -17.00 42.46
N SER A 278 7.42 -16.46 43.67
CA SER A 278 7.48 -15.03 43.95
C SER A 278 8.62 -14.70 44.89
N LYS A 279 9.26 -13.55 44.69
CA LYS A 279 10.34 -13.03 45.56
C LYS A 279 9.82 -12.43 46.88
N THR A 280 8.50 -12.27 46.99
CA THR A 280 7.83 -11.68 48.14
C THR A 280 7.22 -12.76 49.04
N VAL A 281 7.20 -12.47 50.33
CA VAL A 281 6.58 -13.27 51.38
C VAL A 281 5.09 -12.94 51.37
N LYS A 282 4.27 -13.75 50.69
CA LYS A 282 2.83 -13.48 50.55
C LYS A 282 2.11 -13.67 51.88
N THR A 283 1.14 -12.80 52.12
CA THR A 283 0.22 -12.89 53.26
C THR A 283 -0.87 -13.92 53.01
N GLN A 284 -1.52 -14.39 54.07
CA GLN A 284 -2.70 -15.26 53.95
C GLN A 284 -3.80 -14.65 53.07
N ALA A 285 -4.00 -13.33 53.12
CA ALA A 285 -5.02 -12.67 52.30
C ALA A 285 -4.70 -12.78 50.80
N GLU A 286 -3.44 -12.53 50.42
CA GLU A 286 -2.97 -12.65 49.03
C GLU A 286 -3.01 -14.10 48.53
N ILE A 287 -2.65 -15.08 49.37
CA ILE A 287 -2.76 -16.50 49.03
C ILE A 287 -4.21 -16.93 48.89
N ASN A 288 -5.10 -16.47 49.77
CA ASN A 288 -6.51 -16.73 49.65
C ASN A 288 -7.09 -16.06 48.38
N GLU A 289 -6.64 -14.86 48.00
CA GLU A 289 -7.00 -14.25 46.71
C GLU A 289 -6.55 -15.11 45.51
N SER A 290 -5.30 -15.62 45.54
CA SER A 290 -4.81 -16.59 44.54
C SER A 290 -5.70 -17.83 44.45
N TYR A 291 -6.09 -18.41 45.59
CA TYR A 291 -7.01 -19.57 45.64
C TYR A 291 -8.40 -19.23 45.11
N GLN A 292 -8.99 -18.10 45.52
CA GLN A 292 -10.33 -17.71 45.08
C GLN A 292 -10.39 -17.49 43.56
N LYS A 293 -9.30 -17.04 42.91
CA LYS A 293 -9.23 -16.93 41.44
C LYS A 293 -9.48 -18.26 40.72
N GLY A 294 -8.98 -19.38 41.27
CA GLY A 294 -9.25 -20.71 40.70
C GLY A 294 -10.67 -21.20 40.91
N LEU A 295 -11.42 -20.57 41.82
CA LEU A 295 -12.82 -20.88 42.09
C LEU A 295 -13.80 -19.92 41.42
N GLU A 296 -13.33 -18.90 40.69
CA GLU A 296 -14.20 -17.91 40.05
C GLU A 296 -15.19 -18.58 39.09
N ASP A 297 -16.46 -18.22 39.23
CA ASP A 297 -17.52 -18.66 38.32
C ASP A 297 -17.33 -18.01 36.95
N ARG A 298 -16.65 -18.72 36.06
CA ARG A 298 -16.41 -18.34 34.66
C ARG A 298 -17.53 -18.83 33.73
N SER A 299 -18.72 -19.14 34.26
CA SER A 299 -19.87 -19.50 33.42
C SER A 299 -20.42 -18.32 32.62
N TRP A 300 -20.08 -17.09 33.01
CA TRP A 300 -20.31 -15.86 32.27
C TRP A 300 -19.15 -14.88 32.46
N VAL A 301 -18.56 -14.40 31.37
CA VAL A 301 -17.48 -13.41 31.39
C VAL A 301 -17.73 -12.29 30.37
N SER A 302 -17.17 -11.10 30.61
CA SER A 302 -17.23 -9.94 29.71
C SER A 302 -15.82 -9.44 29.40
N ALA A 303 -15.52 -9.31 28.11
CA ALA A 303 -14.29 -8.73 27.62
C ALA A 303 -14.54 -7.33 27.03
N THR A 304 -13.64 -6.39 27.27
CA THR A 304 -13.75 -5.01 26.78
C THR A 304 -12.41 -4.48 26.30
N TRP A 305 -12.39 -3.93 25.09
CA TRP A 305 -11.19 -3.34 24.47
C TRP A 305 -11.48 -1.95 23.94
N ASN A 306 -10.52 -1.04 24.07
CA ASN A 306 -10.60 0.31 23.50
C ASN A 306 -9.60 0.45 22.36
N VAL A 307 -10.10 0.68 21.14
CA VAL A 307 -9.29 0.90 19.95
C VAL A 307 -9.43 2.36 19.52
N SER A 308 -8.31 3.07 19.43
CA SER A 308 -8.25 4.48 19.06
C SER A 308 -7.77 4.70 17.64
N GLY A 309 -8.11 5.85 17.06
CA GLY A 309 -7.63 6.24 15.73
C GLY A 309 -8.30 5.49 14.57
N VAL A 310 -9.53 5.02 14.77
CA VAL A 310 -10.32 4.42 13.69
C VAL A 310 -10.74 5.52 12.71
N GLY A 311 -10.34 5.40 11.44
CA GLY A 311 -10.68 6.35 10.39
C GLY A 311 -12.11 6.18 9.88
N ASP A 312 -12.52 7.04 8.96
CA ASP A 312 -13.84 6.93 8.34
C ASP A 312 -13.91 5.68 7.45
N GLY A 313 -15.02 4.96 7.52
CA GLY A 313 -15.15 3.69 6.83
C GLY A 313 -16.25 2.79 7.38
N TYR A 314 -16.41 1.65 6.71
CA TYR A 314 -17.29 0.58 7.13
C TYR A 314 -16.48 -0.58 7.69
N TYR A 315 -16.80 -0.99 8.90
CA TYR A 315 -16.07 -2.00 9.64
C TYR A 315 -16.99 -3.11 10.10
N VAL A 316 -16.41 -4.30 10.22
CA VAL A 316 -17.05 -5.53 10.68
C VAL A 316 -16.21 -6.07 11.82
N TRP A 317 -16.85 -6.62 12.84
CA TRP A 317 -16.18 -7.20 14.01
C TRP A 317 -16.98 -8.38 14.58
N ASN A 318 -16.27 -9.24 15.31
CA ASN A 318 -16.82 -10.39 16.02
C ASN A 318 -15.87 -10.76 17.19
N CYS A 319 -16.29 -11.68 18.04
CA CYS A 319 -15.48 -12.27 19.09
C CYS A 319 -15.48 -13.80 18.97
N LEU A 320 -14.36 -14.41 19.30
CA LEU A 320 -14.18 -15.85 19.44
C LEU A 320 -13.85 -16.15 20.90
N ALA A 321 -14.57 -17.08 21.54
CA ALA A 321 -14.27 -17.49 22.90
C ALA A 321 -13.95 -18.98 22.96
N TYR A 322 -13.11 -19.34 23.93
CA TYR A 322 -12.74 -20.73 24.26
C TYR A 322 -13.13 -21.01 25.72
N ASP A 323 -13.57 -22.22 26.02
CA ASP A 323 -13.63 -22.75 27.39
C ASP A 323 -12.38 -23.57 27.73
N ASN A 324 -12.33 -24.07 28.96
CA ASN A 324 -11.24 -24.92 29.44
C ASN A 324 -11.11 -26.24 28.66
N ASP A 325 -12.20 -26.77 28.10
CA ASP A 325 -12.21 -28.01 27.30
C ASP A 325 -11.71 -27.78 25.84
N SER A 326 -11.19 -26.57 25.56
CA SER A 326 -10.81 -26.10 24.22
C SER A 326 -11.97 -26.06 23.21
N GLU A 327 -13.21 -26.15 23.67
CA GLU A 327 -14.37 -25.92 22.83
C GLU A 327 -14.49 -24.41 22.59
N SER A 328 -14.80 -24.05 21.35
CA SER A 328 -14.83 -22.64 20.95
C SER A 328 -16.04 -22.31 20.13
N ASN A 329 -16.43 -21.05 20.20
CA ASN A 329 -17.51 -20.55 19.37
C ASN A 329 -17.37 -19.05 19.08
N TRP A 330 -17.82 -18.68 17.89
CA TRP A 330 -17.98 -17.29 17.48
C TRP A 330 -19.33 -16.75 17.96
N SER A 331 -19.51 -15.43 17.96
CA SER A 331 -20.89 -14.91 17.93
C SER A 331 -21.56 -15.35 16.64
N LEU A 332 -22.87 -15.63 16.72
CA LEU A 332 -23.71 -16.09 15.61
C LEU A 332 -23.61 -15.22 14.36
N ASN A 333 -23.47 -13.91 14.53
CA ASN A 333 -23.35 -12.96 13.43
C ASN A 333 -22.20 -11.99 13.70
N ASN A 334 -21.50 -11.63 12.63
CA ASN A 334 -20.61 -10.48 12.65
C ASN A 334 -21.44 -9.20 12.81
N PHE A 335 -21.02 -8.32 13.70
CA PHE A 335 -21.60 -6.98 13.80
C PHE A 335 -20.82 -6.04 12.89
N SER A 336 -21.54 -5.05 12.35
CA SER A 336 -20.95 -3.97 11.56
C SER A 336 -21.12 -2.64 12.26
N PHE A 337 -20.26 -1.68 11.94
CA PHE A 337 -20.43 -0.28 12.30
C PHE A 337 -19.74 0.58 11.25
N SER A 338 -20.11 1.85 11.20
CA SER A 338 -19.38 2.84 10.40
C SER A 338 -18.87 3.98 11.26
N VAL A 339 -17.80 4.60 10.79
CA VAL A 339 -17.24 5.82 11.37
C VAL A 339 -17.30 6.88 10.28
N ASP A 340 -17.83 8.04 10.64
CA ASP A 340 -17.95 9.21 9.77
C ASP A 340 -17.77 10.47 10.62
N VAL A 341 -16.52 10.85 10.89
CA VAL A 341 -16.19 12.03 11.71
C VAL A 341 -15.67 13.20 10.87
N SER A 342 -15.38 12.98 9.59
CA SER A 342 -14.92 14.03 8.69
C SER A 342 -16.09 14.73 8.01
N PRO A 343 -16.06 16.07 7.89
CA PRO A 343 -17.06 16.79 7.11
C PRO A 343 -16.75 16.70 5.59
N PRO A 344 -17.70 17.12 4.72
CA PRO A 344 -17.50 17.11 3.28
C PRO A 344 -16.20 17.76 2.83
N ARG A 345 -15.47 17.05 1.97
CA ARG A 345 -14.19 17.48 1.43
C ARG A 345 -14.38 18.26 0.13
N PHE A 346 -13.84 19.47 0.09
CA PHE A 346 -13.74 20.32 -1.11
C PHE A 346 -12.57 19.86 -2.00
N ASN A 347 -12.87 19.26 -3.14
CA ASN A 347 -11.85 18.82 -4.10
C ASN A 347 -11.47 19.94 -5.07
N ASP A 348 -12.47 20.56 -5.71
CA ASP A 348 -12.31 21.64 -6.66
C ASP A 348 -13.44 22.67 -6.53
N ILE A 349 -13.12 23.96 -6.65
CA ILE A 349 -14.08 25.06 -6.71
C ILE A 349 -13.71 25.94 -7.89
N TYR A 350 -14.65 26.17 -8.79
CA TYR A 350 -14.47 27.08 -9.91
C TYR A 350 -15.77 27.81 -10.23
N HIS A 351 -15.68 28.89 -11.00
CA HIS A 351 -16.82 29.66 -11.44
C HIS A 351 -16.77 29.86 -12.95
N ALA A 352 -17.89 30.26 -13.55
CA ALA A 352 -17.98 30.68 -14.93
C ALA A 352 -18.87 31.93 -14.99
N PRO A 353 -18.47 33.00 -15.69
CA PRO A 353 -17.18 33.22 -16.36
C PRO A 353 -15.97 33.16 -15.40
N ASN A 354 -14.77 32.84 -15.90
CA ASN A 354 -13.56 32.63 -15.07
C ASN A 354 -12.35 33.48 -15.47
N SER A 355 -12.43 34.16 -16.61
CA SER A 355 -11.53 35.20 -17.08
C SER A 355 -11.94 36.53 -16.49
N THR A 356 -10.97 37.38 -16.18
CA THR A 356 -11.22 38.78 -15.82
C THR A 356 -12.05 39.47 -16.89
N ASP A 357 -11.73 39.22 -18.16
CA ASP A 357 -12.33 39.82 -19.36
C ASP A 357 -13.81 39.43 -19.62
N ASP A 358 -14.35 38.45 -18.90
CA ASP A 358 -15.74 38.03 -19.05
C ASP A 358 -16.56 38.26 -17.76
N VAL A 359 -15.92 38.69 -16.66
CA VAL A 359 -16.59 38.98 -15.39
C VAL A 359 -17.03 40.44 -15.36
N ASP A 360 -18.06 40.73 -16.16
CA ASP A 360 -18.55 42.10 -16.36
C ASP A 360 -19.62 42.51 -15.33
N PRO A 361 -19.80 43.82 -15.08
CA PRO A 361 -20.97 44.35 -14.41
C PRO A 361 -22.29 43.85 -15.03
N GLY A 362 -23.18 43.29 -14.21
CA GLY A 362 -24.44 42.69 -14.67
C GLY A 362 -24.37 41.22 -15.10
N SER A 363 -23.20 40.59 -15.08
CA SER A 363 -23.04 39.16 -15.40
C SER A 363 -23.56 38.23 -14.29
N GLU A 364 -23.90 36.99 -14.65
CA GLU A 364 -24.28 35.93 -13.70
C GLU A 364 -23.10 34.99 -13.47
N ILE A 365 -22.61 34.95 -12.23
CA ILE A 365 -21.51 34.08 -11.82
C ILE A 365 -22.07 32.73 -11.40
N ASN A 366 -21.75 31.70 -12.17
CA ASN A 366 -22.10 30.32 -11.88
C ASN A 366 -20.93 29.59 -11.21
N VAL A 367 -21.03 29.35 -9.90
CA VAL A 367 -20.05 28.60 -9.12
C VAL A 367 -20.39 27.11 -9.19
N THR A 368 -19.38 26.29 -9.51
CA THR A 368 -19.46 24.83 -9.45
C THR A 368 -18.41 24.30 -8.47
N VAL A 369 -18.79 23.31 -7.66
CA VAL A 369 -17.92 22.68 -6.66
C VAL A 369 -17.99 21.17 -6.77
N ASN A 370 -16.85 20.51 -6.60
CA ASN A 370 -16.73 19.07 -6.42
C ASN A 370 -16.56 18.75 -4.93
N LEU A 371 -17.55 18.06 -4.36
CA LEU A 371 -17.59 17.68 -2.95
C LEU A 371 -17.71 16.17 -2.81
N THR A 372 -16.79 15.57 -2.06
CA THR A 372 -16.86 14.15 -1.71
C THR A 372 -16.94 14.00 -0.20
N ASP A 373 -17.70 13.00 0.24
CA ASP A 373 -17.87 12.66 1.65
C ASP A 373 -18.11 11.15 1.77
N PHE A 374 -17.77 10.54 2.91
CA PHE A 374 -17.96 9.10 3.11
C PHE A 374 -19.44 8.73 3.25
N SER A 375 -20.22 9.49 4.03
CA SER A 375 -21.67 9.27 4.14
C SER A 375 -22.45 9.94 3.03
N GLY A 376 -21.81 10.87 2.33
CA GLY A 376 -22.38 11.63 1.22
C GLY A 376 -22.77 13.04 1.64
N VAL A 377 -22.87 13.91 0.64
CA VAL A 377 -23.12 15.34 0.86
C VAL A 377 -24.64 15.60 0.87
N ASP A 378 -25.13 16.27 1.92
CA ASP A 378 -26.55 16.59 2.09
C ASP A 378 -26.90 17.97 1.53
N THR A 379 -26.45 19.04 2.19
CA THR A 379 -26.77 20.41 1.80
C THR A 379 -25.52 21.19 1.45
N VAL A 380 -25.59 21.93 0.34
CA VAL A 380 -24.51 22.81 -0.13
C VAL A 380 -25.05 24.21 -0.32
N ILE A 381 -24.41 25.20 0.30
CA ILE A 381 -24.81 26.60 0.29
C ILE A 381 -23.64 27.44 -0.24
N LEU A 382 -23.86 28.10 -1.36
CA LEU A 382 -23.02 29.17 -1.86
C LEU A 382 -23.31 30.43 -1.04
N GLN A 383 -22.30 30.91 -0.31
CA GLN A 383 -22.37 32.18 0.40
C GLN A 383 -21.59 33.21 -0.40
N TRP A 384 -22.20 34.35 -0.75
CA TRP A 384 -21.54 35.40 -1.51
C TRP A 384 -21.85 36.78 -0.91
N LYS A 385 -20.95 37.74 -1.09
CA LYS A 385 -21.12 39.12 -0.62
C LYS A 385 -20.44 40.09 -1.56
N GLU A 386 -21.00 41.28 -1.64
CA GLU A 386 -20.27 42.50 -1.96
C GLU A 386 -19.89 43.21 -0.64
N THR A 387 -20.89 43.39 0.23
CA THR A 387 -20.73 43.95 1.58
C THR A 387 -21.25 43.03 2.68
N VAL A 388 -22.41 42.39 2.47
CA VAL A 388 -23.09 41.48 3.40
C VAL A 388 -23.22 40.08 2.76
N TRP A 389 -23.05 39.02 3.57
CA TRP A 389 -23.20 37.63 3.12
C TRP A 389 -24.65 37.28 2.84
N ASN A 390 -24.90 36.83 1.61
CA ASN A 390 -26.12 36.22 1.12
C ASN A 390 -25.89 34.73 0.90
N ASN A 391 -26.94 33.92 1.04
CA ASN A 391 -26.87 32.47 0.89
C ASN A 391 -27.73 32.02 -0.29
N VAL A 392 -27.19 31.12 -1.12
CA VAL A 392 -27.86 30.46 -2.24
C VAL A 392 -27.67 28.96 -2.09
N THR A 393 -28.76 28.20 -2.03
CA THR A 393 -28.68 26.74 -2.04
C THR A 393 -28.22 26.26 -3.40
N MET A 394 -27.15 25.45 -3.44
CA MET A 394 -26.63 24.88 -4.69
C MET A 394 -27.42 23.62 -5.06
N VAL A 395 -27.47 23.31 -6.35
CA VAL A 395 -28.15 22.14 -6.91
C VAL A 395 -27.12 21.10 -7.33
N ASN A 396 -27.32 19.84 -6.96
CA ASN A 396 -26.50 18.74 -7.45
C ASN A 396 -26.76 18.52 -8.95
N ILE A 397 -25.72 18.63 -9.77
CA ILE A 397 -25.79 18.52 -11.24
C ILE A 397 -25.28 17.16 -11.76
N GLY A 398 -24.94 16.24 -10.87
CA GLY A 398 -24.51 14.88 -11.18
C GLY A 398 -23.29 14.45 -10.38
N GLY A 399 -23.38 13.29 -9.71
CA GLY A 399 -22.31 12.77 -8.86
C GLY A 399 -21.97 13.75 -7.73
N ASP A 400 -20.69 14.08 -7.62
CA ASP A 400 -20.11 14.93 -6.59
C ASP A 400 -20.14 16.44 -6.93
N LEU A 401 -20.76 16.81 -8.07
CA LEU A 401 -20.76 18.18 -8.58
C LEU A 401 -22.03 18.95 -8.18
N TRP A 402 -21.83 20.12 -7.60
CA TRP A 402 -22.90 21.04 -7.19
C TRP A 402 -22.73 22.39 -7.85
N ARG A 403 -23.83 23.04 -8.25
CA ARG A 403 -23.83 24.33 -8.92
C ARG A 403 -24.79 25.31 -8.26
N GLY A 404 -24.36 26.56 -8.09
CA GLY A 404 -25.20 27.68 -7.68
C GLY A 404 -24.61 28.97 -8.22
N GLY A 405 -25.41 30.02 -8.32
CA GLY A 405 -24.95 31.28 -8.90
C GLY A 405 -25.49 32.51 -8.20
N PHE A 406 -24.87 33.65 -8.50
CA PHE A 406 -25.31 34.96 -8.08
C PHE A 406 -25.04 35.99 -9.19
N SER A 407 -25.80 37.07 -9.20
CA SER A 407 -25.66 38.14 -10.19
C SER A 407 -24.83 39.28 -9.64
N ILE A 408 -23.98 39.85 -10.49
CA ILE A 408 -23.21 41.06 -10.22
C ILE A 408 -24.08 42.28 -10.52
N ASP A 409 -23.99 43.32 -9.69
CA ASP A 409 -24.67 44.59 -9.95
C ASP A 409 -24.18 45.23 -11.26
N VAL A 410 -25.07 45.94 -11.95
CA VAL A 410 -24.74 46.68 -13.18
C VAL A 410 -23.71 47.79 -12.98
N THR A 411 -23.44 48.20 -11.73
CA THR A 411 -22.36 49.15 -11.41
C THR A 411 -21.00 48.51 -11.19
N GLY A 412 -20.90 47.17 -11.22
CA GLY A 412 -19.65 46.44 -10.95
C GLY A 412 -19.32 46.36 -9.47
N GLY A 413 -18.08 46.00 -9.14
CA GLY A 413 -17.57 46.01 -7.76
C GLY A 413 -16.75 44.77 -7.38
N ASN A 414 -16.41 44.69 -6.09
CA ASN A 414 -15.63 43.59 -5.52
C ASN A 414 -16.53 42.64 -4.75
N TYR A 415 -16.62 41.41 -5.24
CA TYR A 415 -17.42 40.33 -4.68
C TYR A 415 -16.51 39.28 -4.04
N SER A 416 -17.01 38.64 -3.00
CA SER A 416 -16.37 37.47 -2.38
C SER A 416 -17.40 36.36 -2.25
N TYR A 417 -17.02 35.12 -2.52
CA TYR A 417 -17.85 33.96 -2.25
C TYR A 417 -17.08 32.84 -1.56
N ARG A 418 -17.82 31.98 -0.87
CA ARG A 418 -17.36 30.74 -0.24
C ARG A 418 -18.50 29.74 -0.21
N ILE A 419 -18.20 28.49 0.06
CA ILE A 419 -19.18 27.41 0.01
C ILE A 419 -19.21 26.74 1.37
N TRP A 420 -20.39 26.66 1.97
CA TRP A 420 -20.65 25.88 3.17
C TRP A 420 -21.33 24.58 2.75
N ALA A 421 -20.89 23.44 3.27
CA ALA A 421 -21.49 22.15 2.99
C ALA A 421 -21.56 21.29 4.25
N ASN A 422 -22.62 20.50 4.38
CA ASN A 422 -22.75 19.45 5.38
C ASN A 422 -23.03 18.09 4.74
N ASP A 423 -22.63 17.04 5.43
CA ASP A 423 -22.94 15.66 5.07
C ASP A 423 -24.34 15.23 5.58
N THR A 424 -24.69 13.98 5.29
CA THR A 424 -25.94 13.34 5.75
C THR A 424 -26.08 13.24 7.28
N HIS A 425 -24.98 13.38 8.01
CA HIS A 425 -24.92 13.38 9.48
C HIS A 425 -24.80 14.78 10.08
N SER A 426 -24.95 15.83 9.26
CA SER A 426 -24.87 17.24 9.65
C SER A 426 -23.51 17.72 10.17
N ILE A 427 -22.42 17.01 9.85
CA ILE A 427 -21.06 17.54 10.07
C ILE A 427 -20.74 18.46 8.89
N ALA A 428 -20.30 19.67 9.20
CA ALA A 428 -20.22 20.75 8.21
C ALA A 428 -18.82 21.36 8.13
N ASN A 429 -18.48 21.82 6.93
CA ASN A 429 -17.25 22.56 6.66
C ASN A 429 -17.52 23.74 5.72
N THR A 430 -16.63 24.72 5.72
CA THR A 430 -16.69 25.89 4.84
C THR A 430 -15.40 26.01 4.04
N SER A 431 -15.52 26.28 2.75
CA SER A 431 -14.38 26.51 1.87
C SER A 431 -13.63 27.79 2.20
N GLN A 432 -12.45 27.93 1.59
CA GLN A 432 -11.76 29.21 1.49
C GLN A 432 -12.64 30.26 0.78
N THR A 433 -12.41 31.53 1.07
CA THR A 433 -13.10 32.66 0.42
C THR A 433 -12.37 33.05 -0.87
N ILE A 434 -13.10 33.13 -1.98
CA ILE A 434 -12.61 33.51 -3.30
C ILE A 434 -13.13 34.90 -3.63
N ASN A 435 -12.26 35.79 -4.10
CA ASN A 435 -12.62 37.16 -4.48
C ASN A 435 -12.73 37.27 -6.00
N ILE A 436 -13.70 38.06 -6.45
CA ILE A 436 -14.00 38.38 -7.85
C ILE A 436 -14.12 39.90 -7.94
N THR A 437 -13.48 40.50 -8.93
CA THR A 437 -13.64 41.91 -9.27
C THR A 437 -14.34 41.99 -10.61
N ALA A 438 -15.41 42.78 -10.70
CA ALA A 438 -16.15 43.01 -11.93
C ALA A 438 -16.01 44.47 -12.35
N GLU A 439 -15.25 44.70 -13.41
CA GLU A 439 -14.93 45.99 -13.99
C GLU A 439 -14.98 45.87 -15.52
N TRP A 440 -15.25 46.97 -16.22
CA TRP A 440 -15.26 47.00 -17.69
C TRP A 440 -13.83 47.14 -18.23
N ASP A 441 -13.46 46.36 -19.25
CA ASP A 441 -12.14 46.47 -19.88
C ASP A 441 -12.12 47.39 -21.10
N TYR A 442 -11.04 48.18 -21.25
CA TYR A 442 -10.84 49.15 -22.34
C TYR A 442 -9.60 48.81 -23.17
N THR A 443 -9.49 47.57 -23.64
CA THR A 443 -8.30 47.03 -24.33
C THR A 443 -8.45 46.96 -25.85
N TRP A 444 -7.34 47.04 -26.59
CA TRP A 444 -7.35 46.84 -28.05
C TRP A 444 -5.98 46.46 -28.62
N ASN A 445 -5.95 46.02 -29.88
CA ASN A 445 -4.73 45.70 -30.61
C ASN A 445 -4.79 46.10 -32.10
N ALA A 446 -3.63 46.25 -32.75
CA ALA A 446 -3.53 46.49 -34.19
C ALA A 446 -2.46 45.64 -34.87
N THR A 447 -2.74 45.21 -36.10
CA THR A 447 -1.84 44.37 -36.91
C THR A 447 -1.94 44.70 -38.41
N PRO A 448 -0.83 44.67 -39.17
CA PRO A 448 0.56 44.55 -38.72
C PRO A 448 1.09 45.87 -38.15
N LEU A 449 2.13 45.81 -37.31
CA LEU A 449 2.88 46.98 -36.85
C LEU A 449 4.10 47.30 -37.73
N ASP A 450 4.37 46.49 -38.75
CA ASP A 450 5.40 46.76 -39.77
C ASP A 450 4.88 46.30 -41.14
N PHE A 451 4.83 47.21 -42.10
CA PHE A 451 4.44 46.95 -43.49
C PHE A 451 5.62 46.54 -44.37
N GLY A 452 6.85 46.57 -43.86
CA GLY A 452 8.06 46.27 -44.62
C GLY A 452 8.33 47.31 -45.72
N THR A 453 8.99 46.88 -46.79
CA THR A 453 9.34 47.76 -47.91
C THR A 453 8.25 47.77 -48.99
N VAL A 454 7.74 48.96 -49.29
CA VAL A 454 6.70 49.17 -50.30
C VAL A 454 7.27 49.97 -51.47
N HIS A 455 7.13 49.42 -52.68
CA HIS A 455 7.66 50.01 -53.91
C HIS A 455 6.54 50.66 -54.72
N GLY A 456 6.78 51.85 -55.25
CA GLY A 456 5.84 52.53 -56.14
C GLY A 456 6.50 53.48 -57.11
N LYS A 457 5.82 53.70 -58.24
CA LYS A 457 6.35 54.58 -59.28
C LYS A 457 6.27 56.04 -58.81
N ILE A 458 7.27 56.86 -59.12
CA ILE A 458 7.29 58.28 -58.75
C ILE A 458 6.00 58.98 -59.21
N ASN A 459 5.51 59.93 -58.40
CA ASN A 459 4.28 60.68 -58.65
C ASN A 459 3.01 59.83 -58.84
N THR A 460 3.00 58.57 -58.37
CA THR A 460 1.79 57.72 -58.37
C THR A 460 1.26 57.52 -56.97
N ILE A 461 -0.01 57.14 -56.88
CA ILE A 461 -0.63 56.65 -55.65
C ILE A 461 -0.59 55.12 -55.71
N GLY A 462 -0.06 54.48 -54.67
CA GLY A 462 -0.06 53.02 -54.56
C GLY A 462 -0.43 52.55 -53.16
N ASN A 463 -0.60 51.24 -53.02
CA ASN A 463 -1.07 50.63 -51.79
C ASN A 463 0.10 50.35 -50.85
N LEU A 464 -0.05 50.75 -49.59
CA LEU A 464 0.86 50.43 -48.50
C LEU A 464 0.51 49.06 -47.87
N GLY A 465 -0.77 48.85 -47.60
CA GLY A 465 -1.31 47.61 -47.05
C GLY A 465 -2.61 47.81 -46.28
N MET A 466 -3.10 46.72 -45.68
CA MET A 466 -4.25 46.72 -44.77
C MET A 466 -3.78 46.77 -43.32
N LEU A 467 -4.32 47.71 -42.53
CA LEU A 467 -4.16 47.77 -41.08
C LEU A 467 -5.45 47.30 -40.42
N ARG A 468 -5.36 46.24 -39.62
CA ARG A 468 -6.46 45.75 -38.78
C ARG A 468 -6.37 46.37 -37.40
N ILE A 469 -7.47 46.93 -36.90
CA ILE A 469 -7.63 47.38 -35.52
C ILE A 469 -8.74 46.54 -34.89
N ASN A 470 -8.49 45.97 -33.71
CA ASN A 470 -9.41 45.12 -32.97
C ASN A 470 -9.63 45.69 -31.56
N ASN A 471 -10.86 46.12 -31.26
CA ASN A 471 -11.27 46.51 -29.91
C ASN A 471 -11.60 45.24 -29.13
N THR A 472 -10.74 44.87 -28.19
CA THR A 472 -10.87 43.65 -27.38
C THR A 472 -11.60 43.90 -26.07
N GLY A 473 -11.78 45.16 -25.68
CA GLY A 473 -12.52 45.56 -24.50
C GLY A 473 -14.04 45.49 -24.68
N ASP A 474 -14.73 45.89 -23.63
CA ASP A 474 -16.17 45.73 -23.45
C ASP A 474 -16.96 47.01 -23.71
N ASP A 475 -16.28 48.14 -23.96
CA ASP A 475 -16.88 49.42 -24.32
C ASP A 475 -16.36 49.94 -25.68
N PRO A 476 -17.19 50.64 -26.47
CA PRO A 476 -16.74 51.33 -27.68
C PRO A 476 -15.55 52.30 -27.47
N LEU A 477 -14.54 52.19 -28.35
CA LEU A 477 -13.35 53.04 -28.34
C LEU A 477 -13.30 53.96 -29.56
N GLU A 478 -12.80 55.19 -29.37
CA GLU A 478 -12.52 56.12 -30.46
C GLU A 478 -11.07 56.00 -30.91
N PHE A 479 -10.85 55.78 -32.21
CA PHE A 479 -9.52 55.66 -32.81
C PHE A 479 -9.19 56.86 -33.68
N THR A 480 -7.94 57.33 -33.63
CA THR A 480 -7.41 58.37 -34.53
C THR A 480 -6.07 57.95 -35.13
N LEU A 481 -6.00 57.92 -36.46
CA LEU A 481 -4.80 57.56 -37.22
C LEU A 481 -4.14 58.82 -37.81
N THR A 482 -2.83 58.95 -37.63
CA THR A 482 -2.01 60.04 -38.21
C THR A 482 -0.69 59.48 -38.76
N HIS A 483 0.05 60.25 -39.57
CA HIS A 483 1.34 59.82 -40.13
C HIS A 483 2.38 60.95 -40.18
N ASN A 484 3.64 60.58 -40.39
CA ASN A 484 4.75 61.53 -40.61
C ASN A 484 5.18 61.64 -42.10
N TRP A 485 4.56 60.89 -43.01
CA TRP A 485 4.87 60.95 -44.45
C TRP A 485 4.64 62.38 -45.02
N PRO A 486 5.58 62.96 -45.77
CA PRO A 486 5.48 64.36 -46.24
C PRO A 486 4.49 64.56 -47.41
N LEU A 487 4.00 63.48 -48.03
CA LEU A 487 3.02 63.52 -49.12
C LEU A 487 1.68 62.96 -48.66
N ASN A 488 0.66 63.05 -49.52
CA ASN A 488 -0.69 62.59 -49.19
C ASN A 488 -0.71 61.09 -48.89
N VAL A 489 -1.35 60.75 -47.77
CA VAL A 489 -1.72 59.38 -47.38
C VAL A 489 -3.24 59.31 -47.32
N TYR A 490 -3.83 58.21 -47.74
CA TYR A 490 -5.27 58.00 -47.65
C TYR A 490 -5.58 56.73 -46.85
N PHE A 491 -6.35 56.89 -45.78
CA PHE A 491 -6.89 55.81 -44.96
C PHE A 491 -8.34 55.54 -45.39
N ASN A 492 -8.63 54.43 -46.06
CA ASN A 492 -9.93 54.14 -46.67
C ASN A 492 -10.48 55.30 -47.54
N GLY A 493 -9.58 56.05 -48.19
CA GLY A 493 -9.92 57.21 -49.03
C GLY A 493 -9.94 58.56 -48.30
N SER A 494 -9.90 58.60 -46.96
CA SER A 494 -9.77 59.83 -46.17
C SER A 494 -8.34 60.33 -46.15
N ALA A 495 -8.11 61.58 -46.52
CA ALA A 495 -6.76 62.14 -46.65
C ALA A 495 -6.13 62.51 -45.30
N ASN A 496 -4.91 62.03 -45.06
CA ASN A 496 -3.95 62.34 -44.00
C ASN A 496 -4.34 62.01 -42.56
N THR A 497 -5.63 61.93 -42.24
CA THR A 497 -6.14 61.51 -40.93
C THR A 497 -7.44 60.74 -41.06
N LEU A 498 -7.70 59.83 -40.12
CA LEU A 498 -8.96 59.11 -40.01
C LEU A 498 -9.30 58.94 -38.53
N SER A 499 -10.49 59.39 -38.14
CA SER A 499 -11.06 59.14 -36.81
C SER A 499 -12.38 58.40 -36.95
N PHE A 500 -12.60 57.39 -36.11
CA PHE A 500 -13.82 56.57 -36.11
C PHE A 500 -14.05 55.90 -34.75
N TYR A 501 -15.29 55.47 -34.51
CA TYR A 501 -15.66 54.64 -33.37
C TYR A 501 -15.64 53.16 -33.76
N LEU A 502 -15.12 52.33 -32.87
CA LEU A 502 -15.16 50.88 -33.00
C LEU A 502 -15.90 50.32 -31.79
N GLU A 503 -17.01 49.64 -32.05
CA GLU A 503 -17.82 48.97 -31.01
C GLU A 503 -16.97 47.94 -30.25
N ASN A 504 -17.39 47.61 -29.04
CA ASN A 504 -16.73 46.57 -28.24
C ASN A 504 -16.70 45.21 -28.96
N LYS A 505 -15.67 44.41 -28.68
CA LYS A 505 -15.45 43.07 -29.27
C LYS A 505 -15.59 43.04 -30.80
N SER A 506 -15.15 44.10 -31.48
CA SER A 506 -15.25 44.25 -32.94
C SER A 506 -13.93 44.65 -33.61
N GLU A 507 -13.76 44.29 -34.88
CA GLU A 507 -12.57 44.58 -35.67
C GLU A 507 -12.89 45.36 -36.95
N VAL A 508 -11.94 46.17 -37.39
CA VAL A 508 -12.01 46.92 -38.66
C VAL A 508 -10.70 46.82 -39.43
N ASP A 509 -10.82 46.69 -40.75
CA ASP A 509 -9.71 46.69 -41.68
C ASP A 509 -9.63 48.04 -42.43
N ILE A 510 -8.48 48.70 -42.36
CA ILE A 510 -8.21 50.02 -42.94
C ILE A 510 -7.21 49.85 -44.08
N ASN A 511 -7.65 50.12 -45.31
CA ASN A 511 -6.78 50.14 -46.48
C ASN A 511 -6.00 51.46 -46.54
N ILE A 512 -4.67 51.37 -46.60
CA ILE A 512 -3.78 52.53 -46.59
C ILE A 512 -3.14 52.68 -47.97
N THR A 513 -3.30 53.84 -48.58
CA THR A 513 -2.63 54.18 -49.84
C THR A 513 -1.79 55.44 -49.67
N ILE A 514 -0.67 55.53 -50.37
CA ILE A 514 0.30 56.62 -50.23
C ILE A 514 0.67 57.18 -51.58
N GLN A 515 0.99 58.47 -51.61
CA GLN A 515 1.62 59.10 -52.76
C GLN A 515 3.14 58.93 -52.67
N PHE A 516 3.73 58.35 -53.73
CA PHE A 516 5.18 58.16 -53.86
C PHE A 516 5.87 59.47 -54.25
N SER A 517 7.15 59.60 -53.87
CA SER A 517 8.00 60.77 -54.11
C SER A 517 8.08 61.13 -55.60
N SER A 518 8.40 62.39 -55.90
CA SER A 518 8.65 62.85 -57.27
C SER A 518 10.05 62.50 -57.78
N LEU A 519 10.92 62.00 -56.89
CA LEU A 519 12.29 61.60 -57.16
C LEU A 519 12.49 60.14 -56.75
N ASP A 520 13.45 59.48 -57.39
CA ASP A 520 13.93 58.16 -56.95
C ASP A 520 14.51 58.29 -55.53
N SER A 521 13.91 57.62 -54.54
CA SER A 521 14.29 57.77 -53.13
C SER A 521 13.76 56.63 -52.24
N GLU A 522 14.48 56.34 -51.17
CA GLU A 522 14.08 55.45 -50.07
C GLU A 522 13.86 56.27 -48.78
N SER A 523 12.72 56.14 -48.10
CA SER A 523 12.41 56.89 -46.87
C SER A 523 11.45 56.15 -45.94
N SER A 524 11.61 56.33 -44.62
CA SER A 524 10.75 55.67 -43.63
C SER A 524 9.46 56.46 -43.36
N MET A 525 8.38 55.71 -43.09
CA MET A 525 7.07 56.20 -42.73
C MET A 525 6.62 55.58 -41.41
N VAL A 526 5.96 56.37 -40.57
CA VAL A 526 5.35 55.96 -39.29
C VAL A 526 3.89 56.40 -39.30
N ILE A 527 3.00 55.47 -38.94
CA ILE A 527 1.57 55.69 -38.70
C ILE A 527 1.34 55.59 -37.19
N ASN A 528 0.80 56.64 -36.58
CA ASN A 528 0.40 56.61 -35.17
C ASN A 528 -1.09 56.25 -35.08
N ILE A 529 -1.42 55.32 -34.20
CA ILE A 529 -2.77 54.84 -33.92
C ILE A 529 -3.07 55.17 -32.46
N ASN A 530 -3.91 56.17 -32.23
CA ASN A 530 -4.30 56.59 -30.88
C ASN A 530 -5.70 56.08 -30.55
N ALA A 531 -5.90 55.58 -29.34
CA ALA A 531 -7.21 55.20 -28.81
C ALA A 531 -7.60 56.12 -27.66
N SER A 532 -8.87 56.48 -27.58
CA SER A 532 -9.43 57.32 -26.52
C SER A 532 -10.83 56.88 -26.13
N HIS A 533 -11.19 57.12 -24.86
CA HIS A 533 -12.53 56.93 -24.31
C HIS A 533 -12.93 58.17 -23.48
N GLY A 534 -14.24 58.38 -23.26
CA GLY A 534 -14.77 59.62 -22.68
C GLY A 534 -14.53 59.77 -21.17
N SER A 535 -14.45 58.66 -20.43
CA SER A 535 -14.28 58.65 -18.98
C SER A 535 -13.10 57.82 -18.48
N GLU A 536 -12.59 56.90 -19.30
CA GLU A 536 -11.56 55.93 -18.93
C GLU A 536 -10.38 55.98 -19.90
N THR A 537 -9.27 55.34 -19.52
CA THR A 537 -8.04 55.34 -20.31
C THR A 537 -7.84 53.99 -20.99
N PRO A 538 -7.88 53.91 -22.34
CA PRO A 538 -7.65 52.64 -23.04
C PRO A 538 -6.23 52.13 -22.86
N GLU A 539 -6.07 50.81 -22.82
CA GLU A 539 -4.76 50.15 -22.74
C GLU A 539 -4.50 49.26 -23.97
N PRO A 540 -3.54 49.61 -24.83
CA PRO A 540 -2.64 50.77 -24.78
C PRO A 540 -3.30 52.09 -25.20
N VAL A 541 -2.80 53.25 -24.77
CA VAL A 541 -3.32 54.55 -25.27
C VAL A 541 -2.96 54.80 -26.74
N PHE A 542 -1.81 54.29 -27.20
CA PHE A 542 -1.42 54.37 -28.61
C PHE A 542 -0.51 53.21 -29.05
N ARG A 543 -0.46 52.98 -30.36
CA ARG A 543 0.48 52.09 -31.06
C ARG A 543 1.06 52.80 -32.29
N GLN A 544 2.17 52.29 -32.81
CA GLN A 544 2.79 52.80 -34.05
C GLN A 544 3.02 51.65 -35.04
N ALA A 545 2.73 51.91 -36.31
CA ALA A 545 3.06 51.02 -37.41
C ALA A 545 4.09 51.68 -38.34
N THR A 546 5.07 50.92 -38.84
CA THR A 546 6.17 51.45 -39.67
C THR A 546 6.16 50.91 -41.10
N ALA A 547 6.76 51.64 -42.04
CA ALA A 547 7.02 51.18 -43.39
C ALA A 547 8.26 51.84 -44.01
N LEU A 548 8.89 51.18 -44.99
CA LEU A 548 9.96 51.74 -45.81
C LEU A 548 9.46 51.98 -47.23
N ILE A 549 9.46 53.22 -47.70
CA ILE A 549 8.86 53.62 -48.98
C ILE A 549 9.93 53.83 -50.04
N ASN A 550 9.85 53.04 -51.11
CA ASN A 550 10.74 53.12 -52.27
C ASN A 550 9.99 53.70 -53.47
N SER A 551 10.37 54.91 -53.87
CA SER A 551 9.83 55.60 -55.04
C SER A 551 10.78 55.43 -56.22
N TYR A 552 10.29 55.03 -57.39
CA TYR A 552 11.14 54.78 -58.58
C TYR A 552 10.55 55.30 -59.91
N SER A 553 11.40 55.73 -60.85
CA SER A 553 11.00 56.24 -62.18
C SER A 553 10.79 55.12 -63.22
N GLY A 554 11.50 54.00 -63.07
CA GLY A 554 11.40 52.76 -63.84
C GLY A 554 12.77 52.30 -64.37
N GLY A 555 13.00 50.98 -64.46
CA GLY A 555 14.30 50.39 -64.79
C GLY A 555 15.15 50.11 -63.52
N PRO A 556 16.38 49.60 -63.67
CA PRO A 556 17.32 49.53 -62.55
C PRO A 556 17.72 50.95 -62.15
N TYR A 557 17.83 51.23 -60.86
CA TYR A 557 18.32 52.51 -60.35
C TYR A 557 19.35 52.22 -59.27
N LEU A 558 20.58 52.62 -59.53
CA LEU A 558 21.71 52.38 -58.64
C LEU A 558 21.86 53.57 -57.70
N ASP A 559 21.92 53.30 -56.39
CA ASP A 559 22.22 54.26 -55.34
C ASP A 559 23.59 53.90 -54.77
N VAL A 560 24.60 54.71 -55.12
CA VAL A 560 25.98 54.52 -54.69
C VAL A 560 26.23 55.35 -53.44
N SER A 561 26.83 54.74 -52.42
CA SER A 561 27.25 55.46 -51.22
C SER A 561 28.63 55.05 -50.77
N LEU A 562 29.41 56.06 -50.37
CA LEU A 562 30.71 55.89 -49.73
C LEU A 562 30.48 55.60 -48.24
N VAL A 563 30.78 54.37 -47.82
CA VAL A 563 30.53 53.92 -46.44
C VAL A 563 31.76 54.15 -45.57
N THR A 564 32.95 53.90 -46.12
CA THR A 564 34.21 54.12 -45.43
C THR A 564 35.15 54.90 -46.32
N LEU A 565 35.29 56.20 -46.07
CA LEU A 565 36.29 57.06 -46.67
C LEU A 565 36.86 58.00 -45.59
N PRO A 566 38.16 57.94 -45.27
CA PRO A 566 38.76 58.85 -44.29
C PRO A 566 38.88 60.27 -44.87
N THR A 567 38.51 61.29 -44.10
CA THR A 567 38.55 62.70 -44.54
C THR A 567 39.96 63.30 -44.58
N THR A 568 40.92 62.74 -43.86
CA THR A 568 42.35 63.11 -43.91
C THR A 568 43.19 61.85 -43.94
N VAL A 569 44.31 61.83 -44.67
CA VAL A 569 45.23 60.69 -44.84
C VAL A 569 46.66 61.22 -44.96
N TYR A 570 47.66 60.39 -44.71
CA TYR A 570 49.08 60.79 -44.83
C TYR A 570 49.75 60.10 -46.02
N GLN A 571 50.79 60.73 -46.58
CA GLN A 571 51.69 60.07 -47.52
C GLN A 571 52.28 58.79 -46.89
N SER A 572 52.59 57.75 -47.67
CA SER A 572 52.97 56.41 -47.17
C SER A 572 51.86 55.62 -46.46
N GLN A 573 50.73 56.23 -46.10
CA GLN A 573 49.64 55.56 -45.40
C GLN A 573 48.89 54.59 -46.32
N THR A 574 48.51 53.45 -45.77
CA THR A 574 47.54 52.53 -46.36
C THR A 574 46.16 52.79 -45.75
N ILE A 575 45.14 52.93 -46.58
CA ILE A 575 43.77 53.24 -46.18
C ILE A 575 42.79 52.25 -46.81
N ASN A 576 41.73 51.93 -46.07
CA ASN A 576 40.63 51.11 -46.59
C ASN A 576 39.52 52.03 -47.07
N LEU A 577 39.06 51.79 -48.29
CA LEU A 577 37.94 52.49 -48.92
C LEU A 577 36.81 51.49 -49.14
N SER A 578 35.59 51.85 -48.73
CA SER A 578 34.40 51.03 -48.92
C SER A 578 33.29 51.84 -49.55
N ALA A 579 32.78 51.35 -50.66
CA ALA A 579 31.62 51.87 -51.36
C ALA A 579 30.62 50.73 -51.54
N LYS A 580 29.33 51.06 -51.45
CA LYS A 580 28.26 50.15 -51.82
C LYS A 580 27.44 50.74 -52.96
N VAL A 581 26.82 49.86 -53.72
CA VAL A 581 25.74 50.19 -54.64
C VAL A 581 24.52 49.36 -54.27
N LYS A 582 23.38 50.02 -54.08
CA LYS A 582 22.08 49.37 -53.91
C LYS A 582 21.25 49.60 -55.17
N ASN A 583 20.59 48.57 -55.68
CA ASN A 583 19.59 48.79 -56.73
C ASN A 583 18.24 49.13 -56.08
N ILE A 584 17.89 50.42 -56.01
CA ILE A 584 16.59 50.89 -55.50
C ILE A 584 15.51 50.97 -56.59
N GLY A 585 15.88 50.70 -57.85
CA GLY A 585 14.95 50.61 -58.97
C GLY A 585 14.14 49.31 -58.96
N ASN A 586 13.19 49.18 -59.88
CA ASN A 586 12.23 48.05 -59.91
C ASN A 586 12.64 46.90 -60.86
N GLU A 587 13.72 47.06 -61.62
CA GLU A 587 14.25 46.02 -62.52
C GLU A 587 15.68 45.64 -62.13
N THR A 588 16.17 44.50 -62.61
CA THR A 588 17.54 44.04 -62.32
C THR A 588 18.56 44.83 -63.14
N GLY A 589 19.56 45.41 -62.47
CA GLY A 589 20.70 46.06 -63.11
C GLY A 589 21.63 45.01 -63.70
N ASN A 590 21.54 44.80 -65.02
CA ASN A 590 22.38 43.82 -65.71
C ASN A 590 23.77 44.39 -65.97
N GLU A 591 24.77 43.53 -65.81
CA GLU A 591 26.19 43.88 -66.01
C GLU A 591 26.64 45.08 -65.16
N THR A 592 26.25 45.08 -63.88
CA THR A 592 26.58 46.13 -62.92
C THR A 592 28.05 46.08 -62.53
N TRP A 593 28.69 47.24 -62.54
CA TRP A 593 30.06 47.49 -62.07
C TRP A 593 30.05 48.49 -60.93
N LEU A 594 30.99 48.39 -60.00
CA LEU A 594 31.28 49.44 -59.01
C LEU A 594 32.78 49.69 -59.02
N ASN A 595 33.17 50.90 -59.41
CA ASN A 595 34.54 51.27 -59.75
C ASN A 595 35.01 52.46 -58.91
N TRP A 596 36.25 52.38 -58.45
CA TRP A 596 36.96 53.46 -57.78
C TRP A 596 37.78 54.28 -58.77
N SER A 597 37.65 55.60 -58.70
CA SER A 597 38.57 56.53 -59.36
C SER A 597 39.44 57.20 -58.31
N LEU A 598 40.72 56.82 -58.26
CA LEU A 598 41.67 57.23 -57.24
C LEU A 598 42.63 58.32 -57.77
N PRO A 599 43.09 59.26 -56.91
CA PRO A 599 44.08 60.26 -57.27
C PRO A 599 45.46 59.70 -57.66
N THR A 600 46.26 60.49 -58.38
CA THR A 600 47.63 60.10 -58.77
C THR A 600 48.50 59.82 -57.53
N GLY A 601 49.29 58.75 -57.59
CA GLY A 601 50.15 58.31 -56.48
C GLY A 601 49.46 57.37 -55.48
N TRP A 602 48.18 57.05 -55.70
CA TRP A 602 47.41 56.09 -54.91
C TRP A 602 47.37 54.75 -55.64
N SER A 603 47.84 53.69 -54.97
CA SER A 603 47.96 52.36 -55.56
C SER A 603 47.13 51.34 -54.79
N VAL A 604 46.32 50.53 -55.49
CA VAL A 604 45.51 49.49 -54.84
C VAL A 604 46.44 48.34 -54.42
N LEU A 605 46.48 48.06 -53.11
CA LEU A 605 47.23 46.93 -52.54
C LEU A 605 46.40 45.66 -52.46
N SER A 606 45.11 45.79 -52.15
CA SER A 606 44.17 44.68 -52.01
C SER A 606 42.80 45.10 -52.51
N GLY A 607 42.07 44.14 -53.09
CA GLY A 607 40.86 44.41 -53.87
C GLY A 607 41.17 44.86 -55.30
N ASN A 608 40.13 45.19 -56.05
CA ASN A 608 40.25 45.65 -57.42
C ASN A 608 39.58 47.01 -57.56
N SER A 609 40.26 47.98 -58.18
CA SER A 609 39.68 49.31 -58.41
C SER A 609 38.43 49.23 -59.27
N SER A 610 38.29 48.21 -60.11
CA SER A 610 37.08 47.90 -60.87
C SER A 610 36.52 46.55 -60.44
N TYR A 611 35.27 46.53 -59.95
CA TYR A 611 34.61 45.31 -59.49
C TYR A 611 33.35 45.03 -60.32
N TYR A 612 33.35 43.89 -61.01
CA TYR A 612 32.19 43.40 -61.74
C TYR A 612 31.26 42.65 -60.79
N ILE A 613 30.06 43.19 -60.60
CA ILE A 613 29.03 42.60 -59.74
C ILE A 613 28.17 41.61 -60.53
N GLY A 614 28.03 41.81 -61.84
CA GLY A 614 27.08 41.04 -62.66
C GLY A 614 25.67 41.59 -62.51
N ASN A 615 24.67 40.73 -62.30
CA ASN A 615 23.27 41.17 -62.23
C ASN A 615 22.90 41.56 -60.78
N LEU A 616 22.55 42.83 -60.56
CA LEU A 616 22.11 43.34 -59.25
C LEU A 616 20.58 43.46 -59.22
N SER A 617 19.92 42.51 -58.54
CA SER A 617 18.46 42.49 -58.41
C SER A 617 17.93 43.70 -57.63
N SER A 618 16.67 44.08 -57.88
CA SER A 618 15.99 45.15 -57.13
C SER A 618 16.03 44.87 -55.61
N GLY A 619 16.39 45.87 -54.82
CA GLY A 619 16.55 45.81 -53.36
C GLY A 619 17.92 45.31 -52.89
N ASN A 620 18.70 44.63 -53.74
CA ASN A 620 19.99 44.07 -53.35
C ASN A 620 21.10 45.14 -53.30
N VAL A 621 22.07 44.89 -52.41
CA VAL A 621 23.26 45.71 -52.21
C VAL A 621 24.50 44.92 -52.61
N ALA A 622 25.43 45.56 -53.30
CA ALA A 622 26.76 45.03 -53.58
C ALA A 622 27.84 46.03 -53.11
N TRP A 623 29.01 45.51 -52.79
CA TRP A 623 30.10 46.28 -52.18
C TRP A 623 31.38 46.17 -53.00
N ASN A 624 32.13 47.25 -53.12
CA ASN A 624 33.51 47.23 -53.59
C ASN A 624 34.42 47.87 -52.54
N ASN A 625 35.13 47.00 -51.82
CA ASN A 625 36.05 47.40 -50.76
C ASN A 625 37.47 47.22 -51.26
N ILE A 626 38.26 48.29 -51.24
CA ILE A 626 39.66 48.28 -51.65
C ILE A 626 40.56 48.84 -50.57
N THR A 627 41.79 48.33 -50.52
CA THR A 627 42.86 48.87 -49.69
C THR A 627 43.85 49.57 -50.58
N VAL A 628 44.09 50.85 -50.33
CA VAL A 628 44.90 51.74 -51.17
C VAL A 628 46.08 52.26 -50.38
N ARG A 629 47.28 52.22 -50.95
CA ARG A 629 48.48 52.82 -50.39
C ARG A 629 48.88 54.07 -51.16
N LEU A 630 49.12 55.13 -50.43
CA LEU A 630 49.64 56.38 -50.95
C LEU A 630 51.17 56.30 -51.01
N SER A 631 51.75 56.55 -52.18
CA SER A 631 53.20 56.59 -52.37
C SER A 631 53.79 57.90 -51.80
N PRO A 632 54.82 57.86 -50.94
CA PRO A 632 55.46 59.08 -50.43
C PRO A 632 56.11 59.92 -51.54
N GLU A 633 56.59 59.26 -52.60
CA GLU A 633 57.31 59.91 -53.69
C GLU A 633 56.38 60.55 -54.74
N THR A 634 55.16 60.04 -54.90
CA THR A 634 54.29 60.42 -56.03
C THR A 634 52.89 60.90 -55.64
N ALA A 635 52.38 60.59 -54.45
CA ALA A 635 51.12 61.15 -53.96
C ALA A 635 51.40 62.52 -53.35
N SER A 636 50.94 63.60 -53.97
CA SER A 636 51.21 64.96 -53.46
C SER A 636 50.37 65.30 -52.23
N ALA A 637 50.91 66.09 -51.29
CA ALA A 637 50.13 66.65 -50.19
C ALA A 637 49.14 67.73 -50.69
N GLY A 638 47.87 67.68 -50.25
CA GLY A 638 46.79 68.54 -50.75
C GLY A 638 45.39 67.93 -50.58
N VAL A 639 44.36 68.57 -51.11
CA VAL A 639 42.97 68.05 -51.08
C VAL A 639 42.66 67.34 -52.39
N PHE A 640 42.18 66.10 -52.32
CA PHE A 640 41.85 65.28 -53.48
C PHE A 640 40.45 64.69 -53.33
N THR A 641 39.72 64.57 -54.44
CA THR A 641 38.40 63.93 -54.44
C THR A 641 38.53 62.47 -54.85
N VAL A 642 37.90 61.58 -54.09
CA VAL A 642 37.78 60.15 -54.40
C VAL A 642 36.37 59.88 -54.87
N TYR A 643 36.23 59.14 -55.97
CA TYR A 643 34.93 58.78 -56.54
C TYR A 643 34.71 57.27 -56.49
N ALA A 644 33.48 56.88 -56.15
CA ALA A 644 32.96 55.55 -56.42
C ALA A 644 31.85 55.67 -57.46
N ASN A 645 32.05 55.04 -58.62
CA ASN A 645 31.15 55.12 -59.76
C ASN A 645 30.58 53.74 -60.04
N SER A 646 29.27 53.62 -60.09
CA SER A 646 28.59 52.40 -60.52
C SER A 646 27.88 52.60 -61.84
N SER A 647 27.89 51.56 -62.67
CA SER A 647 27.18 51.57 -63.94
C SER A 647 26.64 50.18 -64.26
N CYS A 648 25.42 50.14 -64.76
CA CYS A 648 24.78 48.96 -65.35
C CYS A 648 24.09 49.37 -66.66
N ASN A 649 23.56 48.39 -67.40
CA ASN A 649 22.77 48.70 -68.58
C ASN A 649 21.47 49.41 -68.20
N GLY A 650 21.43 50.74 -68.39
CA GLY A 650 20.24 51.57 -68.15
C GLY A 650 20.32 52.50 -66.93
N SER A 651 21.32 52.35 -66.03
CA SER A 651 21.53 53.27 -64.90
C SER A 651 23.00 53.36 -64.50
N SER A 652 23.42 54.55 -64.13
CA SER A 652 24.73 54.82 -63.54
C SER A 652 24.58 55.85 -62.44
N ASP A 653 25.36 55.68 -61.38
CA ASP A 653 25.39 56.63 -60.28
C ASP A 653 26.82 56.75 -59.75
N SER A 654 27.14 57.86 -59.11
CA SER A 654 28.48 58.13 -58.61
C SER A 654 28.41 58.94 -57.33
N GLU A 655 29.16 58.51 -56.34
CA GLU A 655 29.33 59.24 -55.10
C GLU A 655 30.79 59.69 -54.96
N SER A 656 31.00 60.89 -54.43
CA SER A 656 32.33 61.47 -54.31
C SER A 656 32.50 62.26 -53.03
N GLU A 657 33.67 62.12 -52.42
CA GLU A 657 34.00 62.84 -51.20
C GLU A 657 35.46 63.31 -51.21
N THR A 658 35.73 64.38 -50.46
CA THR A 658 37.07 64.98 -50.43
C THR A 658 37.93 64.42 -49.31
N VAL A 659 39.18 64.13 -49.63
CA VAL A 659 40.20 63.57 -48.72
C VAL A 659 41.44 64.46 -48.73
N VAL A 660 41.88 64.89 -47.55
CA VAL A 660 43.08 65.72 -47.38
C VAL A 660 44.30 64.84 -47.18
N VAL A 661 45.26 64.87 -48.10
CA VAL A 661 46.57 64.20 -47.99
C VAL A 661 47.56 65.12 -47.28
N ARG A 662 48.14 64.68 -46.16
CA ARG A 662 49.18 65.38 -45.39
C ARG A 662 50.54 64.69 -45.55
N CYS A 663 51.59 65.48 -45.36
CA CYS A 663 52.98 65.03 -45.34
C CYS A 663 53.25 64.10 -44.16
N SER A 664 54.09 63.09 -44.37
CA SER A 664 54.55 62.19 -43.30
C SER A 664 55.83 62.74 -42.71
N ASN A 665 55.82 63.00 -41.39
CA ASN A 665 56.84 63.87 -40.80
C ASN A 665 58.22 63.23 -40.61
N SER A 666 58.35 61.90 -40.66
CA SER A 666 59.63 61.18 -40.48
C SER A 666 59.54 59.76 -41.06
N ASP A 667 59.49 59.66 -42.38
CA ASP A 667 59.44 58.38 -43.11
C ASP A 667 60.68 58.11 -43.99
N GLY A 668 61.72 58.94 -43.86
CA GLY A 668 63.00 58.85 -44.55
C GLY A 668 62.98 59.36 -45.99
N VAL A 669 61.86 59.94 -46.44
CA VAL A 669 61.64 60.42 -47.80
C VAL A 669 60.98 61.79 -47.75
N CYS A 670 61.62 62.83 -48.31
CA CYS A 670 60.96 64.13 -48.46
C CYS A 670 59.78 64.01 -49.44
N GLY A 671 58.56 63.98 -48.90
CA GLY A 671 57.34 63.67 -49.64
C GLY A 671 56.99 64.71 -50.71
N ALA A 672 56.32 64.28 -51.79
CA ALA A 672 55.96 65.18 -52.88
C ALA A 672 54.99 66.29 -52.41
N GLY A 673 55.40 67.56 -52.52
CA GLY A 673 54.61 68.71 -52.01
C GLY A 673 54.82 69.01 -50.52
N CYS A 674 55.81 68.37 -49.88
CA CYS A 674 56.21 68.60 -48.50
C CYS A 674 57.45 69.49 -48.39
N THR A 675 57.66 70.06 -47.21
CA THR A 675 58.70 71.05 -46.91
C THR A 675 59.31 70.75 -45.55
N TYR A 676 60.50 71.27 -45.27
CA TYR A 676 61.22 71.08 -43.99
C TYR A 676 60.45 71.53 -42.73
N THR A 677 59.27 72.15 -42.86
CA THR A 677 58.41 72.56 -41.73
C THR A 677 57.26 71.59 -41.45
N ASN A 678 56.96 70.68 -42.37
CA ASN A 678 55.90 69.68 -42.25
C ASN A 678 56.34 68.25 -42.65
N ASP A 679 57.63 68.06 -42.92
CA ASP A 679 58.32 66.80 -43.15
C ASP A 679 59.79 66.96 -42.73
N ASP A 680 60.21 66.27 -41.68
CA ASP A 680 61.53 66.41 -41.06
C ASP A 680 62.66 65.83 -41.94
N ASP A 681 62.31 65.05 -42.98
CA ASP A 681 63.26 64.45 -43.92
C ASP A 681 63.58 65.38 -45.11
N CYS A 682 62.88 66.51 -45.22
CA CYS A 682 63.18 67.56 -46.21
C CYS A 682 64.33 68.47 -45.73
N THR A 683 65.35 68.65 -46.57
CA THR A 683 66.55 69.42 -46.20
C THR A 683 66.23 70.90 -45.91
N VAL A 684 66.67 71.40 -44.75
CA VAL A 684 66.53 72.81 -44.33
C VAL A 684 67.39 73.72 -45.22
N PRO A 685 66.82 74.72 -45.92
CA PRO A 685 67.60 75.66 -46.71
C PRO A 685 68.44 76.61 -45.83
N GLY A 686 69.74 76.71 -46.12
CA GLY A 686 70.67 77.65 -45.48
C GLY A 686 70.36 79.12 -45.80
N GLY A 687 70.73 80.00 -44.86
CA GLY A 687 70.21 81.37 -44.72
C GLY A 687 70.35 82.32 -45.91
N GLY A 688 69.42 83.28 -45.99
CA GLY A 688 69.43 84.38 -46.95
C GLY A 688 68.19 85.27 -46.85
N THR A 689 68.42 86.56 -46.62
CA THR A 689 67.50 87.67 -46.32
C THR A 689 66.46 88.05 -47.41
N THR A 690 65.28 88.47 -46.94
CA THR A 690 64.37 89.55 -47.43
C THR A 690 63.84 89.56 -48.87
N THR A 691 62.50 89.44 -49.07
CA THR A 691 61.51 90.54 -49.30
C THR A 691 60.17 90.03 -49.90
N VAL A 692 59.02 90.39 -49.26
CA VAL A 692 57.72 90.93 -49.79
C VAL A 692 57.05 90.16 -50.98
N LYS A 693 55.79 89.67 -51.01
CA LYS A 693 54.44 90.16 -50.56
C LYS A 693 53.34 89.06 -50.80
N GLU A 694 52.23 89.12 -50.02
CA GLU A 694 50.81 88.69 -50.30
C GLU A 694 50.55 87.20 -50.70
N GLU A 695 49.53 86.43 -50.26
CA GLU A 695 48.28 86.62 -49.50
C GLU A 695 47.63 85.22 -49.21
N VAL A 696 46.69 85.13 -48.24
CA VAL A 696 45.59 84.11 -48.05
C VAL A 696 45.81 82.76 -47.30
N ARG A 697 45.40 82.78 -46.01
CA ARG A 697 44.55 81.89 -45.15
C ARG A 697 44.62 80.33 -45.04
N VAL A 698 44.42 79.92 -43.76
CA VAL A 698 43.74 78.73 -43.14
C VAL A 698 44.54 77.43 -42.88
N GLY A 699 44.56 76.99 -41.61
CA GLY A 699 44.08 75.63 -41.28
C GLY A 699 44.97 74.78 -40.36
N GLY A 700 44.54 74.61 -39.11
CA GLY A 700 45.19 73.80 -38.08
C GLY A 700 45.31 72.29 -38.34
N GLY A 701 46.03 71.62 -37.43
CA GLY A 701 46.16 70.17 -37.34
C GLY A 701 44.97 69.45 -36.68
N GLY A 702 45.01 68.12 -36.76
CA GLY A 702 44.15 67.08 -36.14
C GLY A 702 44.35 65.74 -36.86
N VAL A 703 45.17 64.79 -36.34
CA VAL A 703 44.88 63.59 -35.49
C VAL A 703 43.94 62.55 -36.15
N LYS A 704 44.44 61.33 -36.44
CA LYS A 704 43.65 60.15 -36.83
C LYS A 704 43.44 59.22 -35.62
N GLU A 705 42.19 58.84 -35.37
CA GLU A 705 41.73 57.82 -34.42
C GLU A 705 42.01 56.39 -34.92
N GLN A 706 42.33 55.47 -34.01
CA GLN A 706 42.50 54.03 -34.24
C GLN A 706 41.15 53.32 -34.03
N ARG A 707 40.73 52.40 -34.92
CA ARG A 707 39.48 51.61 -34.83
C ARG A 707 39.75 50.12 -34.65
N TYR A 708 38.84 49.41 -33.99
CA TYR A 708 38.95 47.98 -33.63
C TYR A 708 37.66 47.21 -33.99
N GLY A 709 37.73 45.90 -34.30
CA GLY A 709 36.56 45.10 -34.70
C GLY A 709 36.72 43.57 -34.53
N VAL A 710 35.61 42.87 -34.24
CA VAL A 710 35.55 41.42 -33.96
C VAL A 710 34.38 40.78 -34.72
N SER A 711 34.52 39.52 -35.16
CA SER A 711 33.47 38.77 -35.86
C SER A 711 33.25 37.38 -35.27
N LEU A 712 32.00 36.90 -35.28
CA LEU A 712 31.56 35.65 -34.67
C LEU A 712 30.83 34.73 -35.67
N SER A 713 31.11 33.42 -35.67
CA SER A 713 30.47 32.40 -36.52
C SER A 713 30.19 31.09 -35.79
N PHE A 714 29.02 30.49 -35.98
CA PHE A 714 28.54 29.22 -35.38
C PHE A 714 27.29 28.69 -36.13
N PRO A 715 26.84 27.43 -35.91
CA PRO A 715 25.65 26.84 -36.57
C PRO A 715 24.33 27.54 -36.22
N GLU A 716 23.33 27.53 -37.12
CA GLU A 716 22.04 28.22 -36.94
C GLU A 716 21.04 27.46 -36.04
N ARG A 717 21.21 26.14 -35.85
CA ARG A 717 20.38 25.27 -35.00
C ARG A 717 21.23 24.24 -34.27
N ILE A 718 20.88 23.97 -33.01
CA ILE A 718 21.52 22.97 -32.14
C ILE A 718 20.44 22.12 -31.47
N ASP A 719 20.53 20.80 -31.62
CA ASP A 719 19.64 19.82 -30.95
C ASP A 719 20.42 19.10 -29.83
N ILE A 720 19.82 18.99 -28.63
CA ILE A 720 20.41 18.35 -27.44
C ILE A 720 19.41 17.39 -26.81
N TYR A 721 19.88 16.24 -26.32
CA TYR A 721 19.05 15.28 -25.59
C TYR A 721 19.22 15.41 -24.07
N ARG A 722 18.16 15.15 -23.29
CA ARG A 722 18.22 15.13 -21.82
C ARG A 722 19.33 14.24 -21.31
N GLY A 723 20.00 14.70 -20.26
CA GLY A 723 21.15 14.03 -19.65
C GLY A 723 22.42 14.04 -20.49
N LYS A 724 22.37 14.62 -21.69
CA LYS A 724 23.51 14.73 -22.58
C LYS A 724 23.99 16.18 -22.66
N GLU A 725 25.25 16.29 -23.01
CA GLU A 725 25.91 17.53 -23.36
C GLU A 725 26.04 17.61 -24.88
N SER A 726 25.84 18.80 -25.43
CA SER A 726 26.21 19.11 -26.81
C SER A 726 27.32 20.13 -26.81
N VAL A 727 28.22 19.96 -27.76
CA VAL A 727 29.43 20.75 -27.91
C VAL A 727 29.47 21.29 -29.32
N PHE A 728 29.51 22.61 -29.44
CA PHE A 728 29.71 23.28 -30.72
C PHE A 728 30.76 24.36 -30.60
N THR A 729 31.39 24.69 -31.74
CA THR A 729 32.52 25.62 -31.78
C THR A 729 32.08 26.96 -32.34
N ALA A 730 32.28 28.02 -31.57
CA ALA A 730 32.18 29.39 -32.05
C ALA A 730 33.56 29.86 -32.53
N ILE A 731 33.63 30.34 -33.77
CA ILE A 731 34.86 30.85 -34.37
C ILE A 731 34.86 32.38 -34.23
N VAL A 732 35.84 32.90 -33.49
CA VAL A 732 36.05 34.34 -33.29
C VAL A 732 37.26 34.82 -34.05
N SER A 733 37.10 35.83 -34.89
CA SER A 733 38.20 36.48 -35.61
C SER A 733 38.26 37.97 -35.32
N ASN A 734 39.49 38.48 -35.17
CA ASN A 734 39.78 39.89 -35.15
C ASN A 734 39.78 40.41 -36.59
N THR A 735 38.92 41.37 -36.89
CA THR A 735 38.76 41.90 -38.26
C THR A 735 39.82 42.93 -38.62
N GLU A 736 40.56 43.47 -37.63
CA GLU A 736 41.44 44.64 -37.80
C GLU A 736 42.92 44.33 -37.58
N GLU A 737 43.75 44.53 -38.62
CA GLU A 737 45.18 44.22 -38.64
C GLU A 737 46.03 45.27 -37.90
N GLY A 738 47.07 44.82 -37.19
CA GLY A 738 47.84 45.68 -36.28
C GLY A 738 47.13 45.98 -34.95
N SER A 739 45.91 45.48 -34.79
CA SER A 739 45.25 45.38 -33.49
C SER A 739 45.34 43.97 -32.93
N VAL A 740 45.27 43.91 -31.60
CA VAL A 740 45.00 42.67 -30.89
C VAL A 740 43.78 42.88 -30.03
N ILE A 741 42.85 41.93 -30.06
CA ILE A 741 41.74 41.94 -29.13
C ILE A 741 42.17 41.13 -27.92
N GLU A 742 42.44 41.85 -26.84
CA GLU A 742 42.75 41.25 -25.55
C GLU A 742 41.51 41.13 -24.69
N ASN A 743 41.52 40.17 -23.77
CA ASN A 743 40.39 39.87 -22.89
C ASN A 743 39.09 39.54 -23.66
N CYS A 744 39.19 38.84 -24.80
CA CYS A 744 38.00 38.34 -25.47
C CYS A 744 37.28 37.35 -24.57
N SER A 745 35.97 37.52 -24.43
CA SER A 745 35.08 36.59 -23.77
C SER A 745 33.82 36.40 -24.62
N LEU A 746 33.26 35.19 -24.59
CA LEU A 746 31.92 34.94 -25.10
C LEU A 746 30.94 34.96 -23.94
N SER A 747 29.77 35.51 -24.21
CA SER A 747 28.59 35.38 -23.35
C SER A 747 27.48 34.74 -24.17
N VAL A 748 26.85 33.72 -23.60
CA VAL A 748 25.70 33.04 -24.18
C VAL A 748 24.52 33.32 -23.27
N THR A 749 23.46 33.93 -23.79
CA THR A 749 22.25 34.26 -23.03
C THR A 749 21.04 33.57 -23.65
N GLY A 750 19.99 33.29 -22.87
CA GLY A 750 18.80 32.56 -23.35
C GLY A 750 18.63 31.14 -22.79
N TYR A 751 19.58 30.65 -21.99
CA TYR A 751 19.50 29.38 -21.25
C TYR A 751 20.26 29.49 -19.90
N PRO A 752 19.92 28.71 -18.85
CA PRO A 752 20.52 28.85 -17.53
C PRO A 752 22.06 28.71 -17.56
N GLN A 753 22.75 29.72 -17.02
CA GLN A 753 24.22 29.82 -17.12
C GLN A 753 24.96 28.67 -16.43
N ILE A 754 24.34 28.06 -15.41
CA ILE A 754 24.89 26.89 -14.70
C ILE A 754 25.09 25.66 -15.60
N HIS A 755 24.43 25.63 -16.76
CA HIS A 755 24.49 24.52 -17.72
C HIS A 755 25.31 24.86 -18.98
N ILE A 756 25.92 26.04 -19.03
CA ILE A 756 26.75 26.47 -20.16
C ILE A 756 28.19 26.60 -19.67
N THR A 757 29.10 25.90 -20.33
CA THR A 757 30.54 26.05 -20.12
C THR A 757 31.18 26.55 -21.40
N ILE A 758 31.98 27.61 -21.28
CA ILE A 758 32.70 28.21 -22.39
C ILE A 758 34.19 28.01 -22.13
N SER A 759 34.89 27.36 -23.07
CA SER A 759 36.32 27.08 -22.95
C SER A 759 37.07 27.51 -24.21
N PRO A 760 38.11 28.36 -24.10
CA PRO A 760 38.56 29.07 -22.90
C PRO A 760 37.63 30.23 -22.49
N SER A 761 37.55 30.54 -21.19
CA SER A 761 36.70 31.63 -20.65
C SER A 761 37.17 33.03 -21.03
N SER A 762 38.47 33.20 -21.25
CA SER A 762 39.06 34.40 -21.84
C SER A 762 40.17 34.02 -22.80
N PHE A 763 40.30 34.75 -23.90
CA PHE A 763 41.31 34.47 -24.91
C PHE A 763 41.73 35.75 -25.63
N ARG A 764 42.86 35.65 -26.34
CA ARG A 764 43.41 36.73 -27.14
C ARG A 764 43.24 36.37 -28.61
N VAL A 765 42.72 37.31 -29.39
CA VAL A 765 42.55 37.12 -30.83
C VAL A 765 43.44 38.10 -31.58
N GLU A 766 44.52 37.56 -32.14
CA GLU A 766 45.39 38.28 -33.05
C GLU A 766 44.76 38.28 -34.44
N HIS A 767 44.98 39.37 -35.18
CA HIS A 767 44.56 39.42 -36.56
C HIS A 767 45.14 38.26 -37.38
N GLY A 768 44.32 37.67 -38.26
CA GLY A 768 44.71 36.54 -39.09
C GLY A 768 44.83 35.17 -38.38
N LYS A 769 44.59 35.10 -37.06
CA LYS A 769 44.59 33.85 -36.28
C LYS A 769 43.24 33.68 -35.57
N PRO A 770 42.18 33.22 -36.26
CA PRO A 770 40.87 33.00 -35.64
C PRO A 770 40.99 32.02 -34.47
N LYS A 771 40.24 32.28 -33.40
CA LYS A 771 40.20 31.43 -32.22
C LYS A 771 38.89 30.66 -32.19
N SER A 772 39.03 29.33 -32.13
CA SER A 772 37.94 28.42 -31.84
C SER A 772 37.66 28.41 -30.34
N VAL A 773 36.42 28.69 -29.97
CA VAL A 773 35.93 28.64 -28.59
C VAL A 773 34.87 27.56 -28.52
N GLU A 774 35.06 26.62 -27.60
CA GLU A 774 34.11 25.53 -27.37
C GLU A 774 33.00 26.01 -26.43
N ILE A 775 31.76 25.91 -26.88
CA ILE A 775 30.57 26.13 -26.07
C ILE A 775 29.94 24.77 -25.82
N ARG A 776 29.90 24.39 -24.55
CA ARG A 776 29.30 23.16 -24.06
C ARG A 776 28.00 23.49 -23.35
N ILE A 777 26.91 22.93 -23.82
CA ILE A 777 25.58 23.10 -23.22
C ILE A 777 25.12 21.75 -22.71
N PHE A 778 24.83 21.67 -21.41
CA PHE A 778 24.28 20.49 -20.77
C PHE A 778 22.76 20.62 -20.65
N ALA A 779 22.01 19.60 -21.05
CA ALA A 779 20.58 19.49 -20.76
C ALA A 779 20.40 18.54 -19.56
N PRO A 780 20.04 19.02 -18.36
CA PRO A 780 19.78 18.15 -17.22
C PRO A 780 18.72 17.07 -17.48
N ASN A 781 18.74 16.00 -16.67
CA ASN A 781 17.77 14.91 -16.76
C ASN A 781 16.32 15.37 -16.53
N TYR A 782 16.11 16.46 -15.79
CA TYR A 782 14.79 16.99 -15.43
C TYR A 782 14.22 18.01 -16.42
N THR A 783 14.97 18.46 -17.42
CA THR A 783 14.55 19.53 -18.35
C THR A 783 13.50 18.99 -19.32
N SER A 784 12.30 19.60 -19.40
CA SER A 784 11.26 19.23 -20.37
C SER A 784 11.64 19.65 -21.81
N TYR A 785 10.91 19.14 -22.81
CA TYR A 785 11.00 19.65 -24.18
C TYR A 785 10.85 21.18 -24.19
N GLY A 786 11.69 21.86 -24.98
CA GLY A 786 11.67 23.32 -25.09
C GLY A 786 12.55 23.85 -26.22
N GLU A 787 12.06 24.90 -26.87
CA GLU A 787 12.82 25.71 -27.83
C GLU A 787 13.36 26.95 -27.11
N HIS A 788 14.67 27.15 -27.19
CA HIS A 788 15.38 28.26 -26.55
C HIS A 788 16.16 29.06 -27.60
N LEU A 789 15.84 30.33 -27.77
CA LEU A 789 16.62 31.22 -28.62
C LEU A 789 17.85 31.72 -27.85
N LEU A 790 19.04 31.23 -28.21
CA LEU A 790 20.28 31.66 -27.57
C LEU A 790 20.87 32.84 -28.32
N LYS A 791 21.34 33.84 -27.58
CA LYS A 791 22.08 35.00 -28.08
C LYS A 791 23.53 34.89 -27.64
N ILE A 792 24.44 34.71 -28.61
CA ILE A 792 25.88 34.59 -28.39
C ILE A 792 26.53 35.92 -28.77
N GLN A 793 27.20 36.52 -27.80
CA GLN A 793 27.92 37.78 -27.95
C GLN A 793 29.39 37.58 -27.61
N VAL A 794 30.28 38.03 -28.49
CA VAL A 794 31.70 38.17 -28.20
C VAL A 794 32.01 39.61 -27.84
N LYS A 795 32.80 39.83 -26.79
CA LYS A 795 33.31 41.13 -26.37
C LYS A 795 34.81 41.04 -26.10
N GLY A 796 35.56 42.08 -26.41
CA GLY A 796 36.97 42.17 -26.05
C GLY A 796 37.49 43.60 -26.21
N ASN A 797 38.71 43.86 -25.76
CA ASN A 797 39.31 45.18 -25.85
C ASN A 797 40.31 45.20 -27.00
N GLY A 798 39.96 45.88 -28.09
CA GLY A 798 40.85 46.08 -29.22
C GLY A 798 41.89 47.12 -28.86
N LYS A 799 43.17 46.78 -28.98
CA LYS A 799 44.26 47.72 -28.80
C LYS A 799 45.36 47.51 -29.83
N THR A 800 46.07 48.59 -30.14
CA THR A 800 47.22 48.54 -31.02
C THR A 800 48.31 47.67 -30.39
N VAL A 801 49.01 46.87 -31.20
CA VAL A 801 50.05 45.95 -30.68
C VAL A 801 51.13 46.75 -29.94
N GLY A 802 51.17 46.62 -28.60
CA GLY A 802 52.10 47.33 -27.71
C GLY A 802 51.59 48.65 -27.09
N GLY A 803 50.34 49.06 -27.36
CA GLY A 803 49.71 50.24 -26.75
C GLY A 803 49.07 49.98 -25.38
N GLU A 804 48.96 51.01 -24.54
CA GLU A 804 48.40 50.90 -23.17
C GLU A 804 46.88 51.13 -23.10
N GLU A 805 46.27 51.88 -24.04
CA GLU A 805 44.82 52.12 -24.11
C GLU A 805 44.15 51.29 -25.22
N GLY A 806 42.96 50.74 -24.93
CA GLY A 806 42.15 49.95 -25.87
C GLY A 806 40.67 50.35 -25.85
N GLU A 807 39.97 50.06 -26.95
CA GLU A 807 38.53 50.33 -27.17
C GLU A 807 37.70 49.02 -27.21
N GLU A 808 36.49 49.02 -26.64
CA GLU A 808 35.63 47.84 -26.57
C GLU A 808 35.05 47.47 -27.95
N VAL A 809 35.22 46.22 -28.36
CA VAL A 809 34.64 45.65 -29.58
C VAL A 809 33.64 44.55 -29.25
N LYS A 810 32.54 44.47 -30.01
CA LYS A 810 31.49 43.48 -29.82
C LYS A 810 30.82 43.02 -31.12
N ASP A 811 30.43 41.76 -31.18
CA ASP A 811 29.57 41.17 -32.23
C ASP A 811 28.53 40.23 -31.58
N THR A 812 27.33 40.12 -32.13
CA THR A 812 26.20 39.38 -31.52
C THR A 812 25.33 38.71 -32.57
N LYS A 813 25.07 37.40 -32.39
CA LYS A 813 24.21 36.59 -33.27
C LYS A 813 23.33 35.63 -32.46
N ASN A 814 22.23 35.15 -33.06
CA ASN A 814 21.28 34.23 -32.42
C ASN A 814 21.41 32.79 -32.99
N VAL A 815 21.13 31.78 -32.17
CA VAL A 815 21.02 30.35 -32.55
C VAL A 815 19.82 29.72 -31.85
N LEU A 816 19.10 28.82 -32.54
CA LEU A 816 17.99 28.06 -31.96
C LEU A 816 18.52 26.79 -31.27
N LEU A 817 18.30 26.66 -29.96
CA LEU A 817 18.54 25.45 -29.18
C LEU A 817 17.22 24.69 -28.99
N VAL A 818 17.19 23.40 -29.35
CA VAL A 818 16.04 22.51 -29.14
C VAL A 818 16.45 21.38 -28.19
N ILE A 819 15.70 21.20 -27.10
CA ILE A 819 15.95 20.13 -26.13
C ILE A 819 14.94 19.01 -26.34
N HIS A 820 15.43 17.81 -26.67
CA HIS A 820 14.66 16.58 -26.83
C HIS A 820 14.78 15.73 -25.56
N GLY A 821 13.66 15.19 -25.07
CA GLY A 821 13.67 14.25 -23.95
C GLY A 821 13.91 12.80 -24.33
N VAL A 822 13.77 12.48 -25.62
CA VAL A 822 13.82 11.11 -26.13
C VAL A 822 14.54 11.09 -27.49
N GLU A 823 15.28 10.03 -27.77
CA GLU A 823 15.91 9.83 -29.08
C GLU A 823 14.90 9.41 -30.16
N GLU A 824 15.17 9.81 -31.41
CA GLU A 824 14.35 9.49 -32.59
C GLU A 824 14.21 7.97 -32.79
N ASN A 825 15.32 7.22 -32.71
CA ASN A 825 15.32 5.77 -32.94
C ASN A 825 14.54 5.00 -31.86
N GLU A 826 14.66 5.43 -30.60
CA GLU A 826 13.91 4.84 -29.48
C GLU A 826 12.41 5.12 -29.62
N THR A 827 12.05 6.32 -30.06
CA THR A 827 10.66 6.71 -30.32
C THR A 827 10.05 5.89 -31.45
N LEU A 828 10.79 5.69 -32.54
CA LEU A 828 10.38 4.86 -33.67
C LEU A 828 10.15 3.40 -33.23
N GLU A 829 11.06 2.84 -32.43
CA GLU A 829 10.92 1.48 -31.88
C GLU A 829 9.65 1.34 -31.02
N SER A 830 9.35 2.35 -30.19
CA SER A 830 8.12 2.36 -29.38
C SER A 830 6.84 2.45 -30.23
N ILE A 831 6.85 3.24 -31.31
CA ILE A 831 5.72 3.33 -32.25
C ILE A 831 5.52 2.00 -32.97
N GLU A 832 6.59 1.39 -33.50
CA GLU A 832 6.52 0.08 -34.17
C GLU A 832 6.01 -1.02 -33.22
N LYS A 833 6.44 -1.02 -31.96
CA LYS A 833 5.92 -1.93 -30.93
C LYS A 833 4.42 -1.72 -30.68
N ALA A 834 3.98 -0.47 -30.55
CA ALA A 834 2.57 -0.15 -30.36
C ALA A 834 1.70 -0.58 -31.57
N GLU A 835 2.17 -0.33 -32.79
CA GLU A 835 1.49 -0.75 -34.03
C GLU A 835 1.37 -2.27 -34.16
N ASN A 836 2.45 -2.99 -33.90
CA ASN A 836 2.45 -4.46 -33.91
C ASN A 836 1.45 -5.04 -32.90
N GLU A 837 1.38 -4.46 -31.70
CA GLU A 837 0.48 -4.96 -30.67
C GLU A 837 -0.99 -4.61 -30.94
N ILE A 838 -1.29 -3.45 -31.55
CA ILE A 838 -2.63 -3.14 -32.03
C ILE A 838 -3.09 -4.16 -33.08
N ASN A 839 -2.21 -4.53 -34.01
CA ASN A 839 -2.53 -5.55 -35.02
C ASN A 839 -2.83 -6.91 -34.37
N ARG A 840 -2.06 -7.29 -33.36
CA ARG A 840 -2.32 -8.51 -32.59
C ARG A 840 -3.67 -8.47 -31.86
N LEU A 841 -4.03 -7.33 -31.27
CA LEU A 841 -5.35 -7.15 -30.63
C LEU A 841 -6.50 -7.27 -31.64
N LYS A 842 -6.34 -6.78 -32.87
CA LYS A 842 -7.32 -6.99 -33.96
C LYS A 842 -7.46 -8.45 -34.33
N GLU A 843 -6.34 -9.18 -34.45
CA GLU A 843 -6.36 -10.62 -34.74
C GLU A 843 -7.07 -11.41 -33.63
N MET A 844 -7.00 -10.94 -32.39
CA MET A 844 -7.73 -11.49 -31.25
C MET A 844 -9.22 -11.08 -31.22
N GLY A 845 -9.67 -10.21 -32.14
CA GLY A 845 -11.06 -9.79 -32.29
C GLY A 845 -11.48 -8.61 -31.40
N PHE A 846 -10.55 -7.85 -30.84
CA PHE A 846 -10.85 -6.63 -30.08
C PHE A 846 -11.15 -5.43 -30.98
N ASP A 847 -12.07 -4.56 -30.55
CA ASP A 847 -12.26 -3.24 -31.15
C ASP A 847 -11.16 -2.30 -30.69
N VAL A 848 -10.29 -1.91 -31.62
CA VAL A 848 -9.10 -1.08 -31.35
C VAL A 848 -9.20 0.32 -31.97
N SER A 849 -10.39 0.72 -32.44
CA SER A 849 -10.60 1.96 -33.21
C SER A 849 -10.00 3.20 -32.51
N ARG A 850 -10.08 3.26 -31.18
CA ARG A 850 -9.51 4.33 -30.35
C ARG A 850 -7.98 4.26 -30.24
N LEU A 851 -7.40 3.07 -30.14
CA LEU A 851 -5.93 2.90 -30.08
C LEU A 851 -5.30 3.27 -31.43
N GLU A 852 -5.98 2.99 -32.54
CA GLU A 852 -5.54 3.41 -33.88
C GLU A 852 -5.50 4.94 -34.05
N GLU A 853 -6.45 5.65 -33.45
CA GLU A 853 -6.48 7.11 -33.45
C GLU A 853 -5.29 7.70 -32.67
N ILE A 854 -4.95 7.09 -31.52
CA ILE A 854 -3.79 7.48 -30.71
C ILE A 854 -2.47 7.24 -31.45
N VAL A 855 -2.31 6.10 -32.14
CA VAL A 855 -1.12 5.84 -32.99
C VAL A 855 -1.02 6.84 -34.13
N LYS A 856 -2.15 7.20 -34.74
CA LYS A 856 -2.16 8.19 -35.83
C LYS A 856 -1.68 9.55 -35.34
N GLU A 857 -2.06 9.97 -34.13
CA GLU A 857 -1.56 11.20 -33.54
C GLU A 857 -0.07 11.07 -33.13
N ALA A 858 0.37 9.90 -32.64
CA ALA A 858 1.78 9.64 -32.36
C ALA A 858 2.66 9.78 -33.61
N ASN A 859 2.22 9.20 -34.74
CA ASN A 859 2.89 9.34 -36.04
C ASN A 859 2.90 10.80 -36.53
N LYS A 860 1.82 11.55 -36.30
CA LYS A 860 1.75 12.98 -36.63
C LYS A 860 2.72 13.81 -35.79
N SER A 861 2.83 13.55 -34.48
CA SER A 861 3.85 14.18 -33.62
C SER A 861 5.27 13.83 -34.05
N PHE A 862 5.52 12.57 -34.43
CA PHE A 862 6.82 12.14 -34.94
C PHE A 862 7.22 12.92 -36.21
N THR A 863 6.31 13.10 -37.17
CA THR A 863 6.59 13.90 -38.39
C THR A 863 6.84 15.39 -38.12
N LYS A 864 6.39 15.90 -36.97
CA LYS A 864 6.63 17.28 -36.50
C LYS A 864 7.90 17.41 -35.66
N TRP A 865 8.71 16.35 -35.53
CA TRP A 865 9.94 16.31 -34.74
C TRP A 865 9.69 16.47 -33.23
N ASP A 866 8.47 16.19 -32.76
CA ASP A 866 8.08 16.13 -31.33
C ASP A 866 8.13 14.68 -30.84
N TYR A 867 9.35 14.19 -30.60
CA TYR A 867 9.61 12.80 -30.22
C TYR A 867 9.09 12.45 -28.82
N ASP A 868 9.11 13.40 -27.87
CA ASP A 868 8.57 13.23 -26.52
C ASP A 868 7.07 12.94 -26.55
N SER A 869 6.29 13.73 -27.29
CA SER A 869 4.84 13.48 -27.41
C SER A 869 4.54 12.18 -28.16
N ALA A 870 5.32 11.88 -29.20
CA ALA A 870 5.14 10.65 -29.98
C ALA A 870 5.41 9.39 -29.14
N LYS A 871 6.52 9.35 -28.37
CA LYS A 871 6.83 8.21 -27.48
C LYS A 871 5.80 8.09 -26.35
N ARG A 872 5.41 9.19 -25.71
CA ARG A 872 4.39 9.17 -24.65
C ARG A 872 3.06 8.58 -25.14
N LEU A 873 2.63 8.94 -26.35
CA LEU A 873 1.42 8.39 -26.96
C LEU A 873 1.59 6.89 -27.28
N ALA A 874 2.74 6.47 -27.78
CA ALA A 874 3.05 5.06 -28.04
C ALA A 874 3.10 4.21 -26.76
N GLU A 875 3.73 4.70 -25.69
CA GLU A 875 3.79 4.02 -24.39
C GLU A 875 2.41 3.92 -23.73
N ARG A 876 1.58 4.97 -23.85
CA ARG A 876 0.20 4.97 -23.40
C ARG A 876 -0.62 3.83 -24.04
N ILE A 877 -0.39 3.54 -25.31
CA ILE A 877 -1.06 2.41 -25.99
C ILE A 877 -0.63 1.07 -25.39
N LEU A 878 0.66 0.91 -25.08
CA LEU A 878 1.18 -0.30 -24.45
C LEU A 878 0.56 -0.52 -23.06
N GLU A 879 0.37 0.56 -22.29
CA GLU A 879 -0.29 0.52 -20.98
C GLU A 879 -1.81 0.23 -21.11
N GLU A 880 -2.53 0.95 -21.99
CA GLU A 880 -3.96 0.72 -22.23
C GLU A 880 -4.24 -0.72 -22.72
N LYS A 881 -3.31 -1.31 -23.47
CA LYS A 881 -3.36 -2.72 -23.90
C LYS A 881 -3.28 -3.70 -22.72
N GLU A 882 -2.44 -3.45 -21.71
CA GLU A 882 -2.41 -4.31 -20.53
C GLU A 882 -3.74 -4.27 -19.77
N TYR A 883 -4.29 -3.08 -19.57
CA TYR A 883 -5.60 -2.91 -18.94
C TYR A 883 -6.71 -3.59 -19.75
N LEU A 884 -6.68 -3.48 -21.08
CA LEU A 884 -7.63 -4.15 -21.96
C LEU A 884 -7.61 -5.67 -21.77
N LEU A 885 -6.41 -6.28 -21.78
CA LEU A 885 -6.28 -7.74 -21.63
C LEU A 885 -6.72 -8.22 -20.24
N LYS A 886 -6.32 -7.52 -19.18
CA LYS A 886 -6.74 -7.85 -17.79
C LYS A 886 -8.24 -7.68 -17.62
N ALA A 887 -8.81 -6.55 -18.05
CA ALA A 887 -10.25 -6.32 -17.98
C ALA A 887 -11.04 -7.36 -18.77
N HIS A 888 -10.58 -7.74 -19.97
CA HIS A 888 -11.22 -8.79 -20.75
C HIS A 888 -11.20 -10.14 -20.03
N GLN A 889 -10.06 -10.51 -19.44
CA GLN A 889 -9.92 -11.75 -18.67
C GLN A 889 -10.86 -11.77 -17.48
N VAL A 890 -10.90 -10.68 -16.70
CA VAL A 890 -11.77 -10.54 -15.52
C VAL A 890 -13.25 -10.59 -15.91
N ILE A 891 -13.67 -9.87 -16.96
CA ILE A 891 -15.06 -9.89 -17.45
C ILE A 891 -15.46 -11.31 -17.90
N LYS A 892 -14.56 -12.03 -18.60
CA LYS A 892 -14.82 -13.41 -19.03
C LYS A 892 -14.90 -14.39 -17.86
N GLU A 893 -14.07 -14.20 -16.83
CA GLU A 893 -14.14 -14.98 -15.60
C GLU A 893 -15.46 -14.75 -14.87
N LEU A 894 -15.87 -13.49 -14.70
CA LEU A 894 -17.15 -13.11 -14.12
C LEU A 894 -18.33 -13.70 -14.87
N GLU A 895 -18.34 -13.63 -16.21
CA GLU A 895 -19.41 -14.21 -17.03
C GLU A 895 -19.59 -15.71 -16.76
N ASN A 896 -18.47 -16.46 -16.64
CA ASN A 896 -18.51 -17.87 -16.30
C ASN A 896 -18.99 -18.13 -14.86
N LYS A 897 -18.56 -17.30 -13.90
CA LYS A 897 -18.97 -17.39 -12.49
C LYS A 897 -20.45 -17.06 -12.30
N ILE A 898 -20.95 -16.01 -12.96
CA ILE A 898 -22.37 -15.61 -12.97
C ILE A 898 -23.21 -16.75 -13.55
N LYS A 899 -22.86 -17.28 -14.73
CA LYS A 899 -23.58 -18.45 -15.32
C LYS A 899 -23.59 -19.66 -14.38
N LYS A 900 -22.51 -19.91 -13.65
CA LYS A 900 -22.44 -21.02 -12.69
C LYS A 900 -23.33 -20.76 -11.47
N ALA A 901 -23.36 -19.53 -10.98
CA ALA A 901 -24.22 -19.13 -9.86
C ALA A 901 -25.71 -19.16 -10.24
N GLU A 902 -26.09 -18.67 -11.42
CA GLU A 902 -27.46 -18.75 -11.95
C GLU A 902 -27.93 -20.21 -12.08
N ASN A 903 -27.09 -21.09 -12.62
CA ASN A 903 -27.38 -22.53 -12.70
C ASN A 903 -27.52 -23.20 -11.33
N ASN A 904 -26.87 -22.64 -10.30
CA ASN A 904 -26.94 -23.14 -8.93
C ASN A 904 -28.02 -22.43 -8.08
N GLY A 905 -28.80 -21.51 -8.68
CA GLY A 905 -29.85 -20.75 -7.99
C GLY A 905 -29.33 -19.82 -6.90
N ILE A 906 -28.18 -19.17 -7.12
CA ILE A 906 -27.59 -18.15 -6.24
C ILE A 906 -27.97 -16.77 -6.79
N GLU A 907 -28.60 -15.93 -5.98
CA GLU A 907 -28.91 -14.54 -6.34
C GLU A 907 -27.65 -13.67 -6.23
N LEU A 908 -27.37 -12.88 -7.27
CA LEU A 908 -26.14 -12.09 -7.44
C LEU A 908 -26.46 -10.62 -7.74
N ASN A 909 -27.09 -9.92 -6.80
CA ASN A 909 -27.65 -8.59 -7.06
C ASN A 909 -26.57 -7.53 -7.30
N GLU A 910 -25.59 -7.44 -6.41
CA GLU A 910 -24.48 -6.47 -6.49
C GLU A 910 -23.47 -6.87 -7.57
N THR A 911 -23.15 -8.16 -7.67
CA THR A 911 -22.21 -8.67 -8.70
C THR A 911 -22.69 -8.34 -10.12
N LEU A 912 -24.00 -8.48 -10.41
CA LEU A 912 -24.57 -8.17 -11.73
C LEU A 912 -24.47 -6.68 -12.07
N VAL A 913 -24.73 -5.79 -11.11
CA VAL A 913 -24.62 -4.34 -11.31
C VAL A 913 -23.17 -3.95 -11.63
N MET A 914 -22.21 -4.42 -10.83
CA MET A 914 -20.79 -4.11 -11.05
C MET A 914 -20.25 -4.72 -12.35
N TYR A 915 -20.71 -5.92 -12.70
CA TYR A 915 -20.40 -6.56 -13.98
C TYR A 915 -20.89 -5.73 -15.19
N GLU A 916 -22.12 -5.21 -15.13
CA GLU A 916 -22.65 -4.36 -16.21
C GLU A 916 -21.91 -3.01 -16.29
N LEU A 917 -21.51 -2.43 -15.16
CA LEU A 917 -20.66 -1.24 -15.14
C LEU A 917 -19.28 -1.49 -15.76
N ALA A 918 -18.67 -2.64 -15.45
CA ALA A 918 -17.39 -3.07 -16.03
C ALA A 918 -17.51 -3.27 -17.55
N ARG A 919 -18.57 -3.93 -18.03
CA ARG A 919 -18.86 -4.10 -19.47
C ARG A 919 -19.09 -2.76 -20.16
N ALA A 920 -19.85 -1.87 -19.54
CA ALA A 920 -20.13 -0.55 -20.10
C ALA A 920 -18.84 0.28 -20.21
N ALA A 921 -17.97 0.25 -19.19
CA ALA A 921 -16.65 0.88 -19.24
C ALA A 921 -15.75 0.27 -20.33
N PHE A 922 -15.72 -1.07 -20.44
CA PHE A 922 -14.96 -1.79 -21.47
C PHE A 922 -15.42 -1.39 -22.88
N SER A 923 -16.73 -1.31 -23.12
CA SER A 923 -17.31 -0.91 -24.41
C SER A 923 -17.02 0.54 -24.80
N ARG A 924 -16.77 1.43 -23.82
CA ARG A 924 -16.37 2.82 -24.04
C ARG A 924 -14.85 2.99 -24.21
N GLY A 925 -14.08 1.90 -24.11
CA GLY A 925 -12.63 1.93 -24.16
C GLY A 925 -11.97 2.53 -22.91
N ASP A 926 -12.67 2.54 -21.75
CA ASP A 926 -12.09 2.90 -20.45
C ASP A 926 -11.64 1.63 -19.72
N TYR A 927 -10.56 1.03 -20.23
CA TYR A 927 -10.13 -0.32 -19.83
C TYR A 927 -9.64 -0.40 -18.38
N LYS A 928 -9.02 0.67 -17.87
CA LYS A 928 -8.58 0.74 -16.46
C LYS A 928 -9.77 0.66 -15.51
N ARG A 929 -10.80 1.49 -15.74
CA ARG A 929 -12.02 1.46 -14.93
C ARG A 929 -12.79 0.15 -15.11
N ALA A 930 -12.74 -0.46 -16.29
CA ALA A 930 -13.35 -1.78 -16.51
C ALA A 930 -12.66 -2.88 -15.70
N GLU A 931 -11.32 -2.85 -15.57
CA GLU A 931 -10.57 -3.76 -14.70
C GLU A 931 -10.94 -3.55 -13.23
N GLU A 932 -10.91 -2.30 -12.74
CA GLU A 932 -11.26 -1.95 -11.36
C GLU A 932 -12.66 -2.45 -10.99
N ARG A 933 -13.67 -2.13 -11.82
CA ARG A 933 -15.05 -2.60 -11.60
C ARG A 933 -15.21 -4.10 -11.75
N GLY A 934 -14.42 -4.74 -12.60
CA GLY A 934 -14.39 -6.19 -12.71
C GLY A 934 -13.84 -6.85 -11.45
N ASN A 935 -12.78 -6.29 -10.86
CA ASN A 935 -12.22 -6.79 -9.61
C ASN A 935 -13.19 -6.55 -8.43
N ASP A 936 -13.85 -5.40 -8.37
CA ASP A 936 -14.93 -5.15 -7.40
C ASP A 936 -16.05 -6.19 -7.51
N ALA A 937 -16.49 -6.51 -8.75
CA ALA A 937 -17.50 -7.53 -9.00
C ALA A 937 -17.04 -8.93 -8.58
N LEU A 938 -15.74 -9.25 -8.68
CA LEU A 938 -15.20 -10.53 -8.21
C LEU A 938 -15.24 -10.63 -6.67
N LEU A 939 -15.00 -9.53 -5.97
CA LEU A 939 -15.13 -9.46 -4.51
C LEU A 939 -16.60 -9.57 -4.08
N ALA A 940 -17.50 -8.83 -4.74
CA ALA A 940 -18.94 -8.95 -4.52
C ALA A 940 -19.43 -10.39 -4.76
N TYR A 941 -18.98 -11.04 -5.82
CA TYR A 941 -19.30 -12.44 -6.11
C TYR A 941 -18.82 -13.37 -4.99
N ALA A 942 -17.61 -13.17 -4.46
CA ALA A 942 -17.08 -14.00 -3.39
C ALA A 942 -17.94 -13.89 -2.11
N ILE A 943 -18.52 -12.72 -1.85
CA ILE A 943 -19.42 -12.47 -0.71
C ILE A 943 -20.81 -13.07 -0.98
N GLU A 944 -21.42 -12.76 -2.13
CA GLU A 944 -22.79 -13.22 -2.46
C GLU A 944 -22.87 -14.75 -2.63
N SER A 945 -21.83 -15.37 -3.21
CA SER A 945 -21.76 -16.82 -3.42
C SER A 945 -21.36 -17.63 -2.17
N ALA A 946 -20.93 -16.98 -1.09
CA ALA A 946 -20.61 -17.63 0.19
C ALA A 946 -21.85 -17.98 1.03
N THR A 947 -23.05 -17.60 0.59
CA THR A 947 -24.29 -17.93 1.28
C THR A 947 -24.63 -19.43 1.12
N PRO A 948 -24.79 -20.20 2.23
CA PRO A 948 -25.02 -21.64 2.15
C PRO A 948 -26.42 -21.95 1.61
N ASN A 949 -26.51 -22.42 0.37
CA ASN A 949 -27.75 -22.85 -0.25
C ASN A 949 -28.15 -24.25 0.25
N LEU A 950 -29.14 -24.30 1.16
CA LEU A 950 -29.69 -25.51 1.77
C LEU A 950 -30.16 -26.55 0.71
N HIS A 951 -30.64 -26.09 -0.45
CA HIS A 951 -31.13 -26.96 -1.51
C HIS A 951 -29.97 -27.75 -2.17
N LEU A 952 -28.83 -27.12 -2.40
CA LEU A 952 -27.64 -27.75 -2.96
C LEU A 952 -27.00 -28.75 -1.97
N PHE A 953 -27.00 -28.41 -0.68
CA PHE A 953 -26.55 -29.30 0.39
C PHE A 953 -27.44 -30.57 0.48
N LEU A 954 -28.75 -30.41 0.48
CA LEU A 954 -29.69 -31.53 0.49
C LEU A 954 -29.56 -32.39 -0.77
N TYR A 955 -29.47 -31.80 -1.96
CA TYR A 955 -29.31 -32.56 -3.22
C TYR A 955 -27.97 -33.32 -3.29
N ARG A 956 -26.88 -32.77 -2.75
CA ARG A 956 -25.56 -33.40 -2.80
C ARG A 956 -25.34 -34.43 -1.71
N TYR A 957 -25.97 -34.28 -0.54
CA TYR A 957 -25.72 -35.12 0.64
C TYR A 957 -26.93 -35.91 1.16
N TRP A 958 -28.07 -35.94 0.42
CA TRP A 958 -29.27 -36.68 0.86
C TRP A 958 -29.00 -38.15 1.20
N PHE A 959 -28.11 -38.83 0.47
CA PHE A 959 -27.77 -40.22 0.73
C PHE A 959 -26.98 -40.40 2.03
N VAL A 960 -26.08 -39.44 2.36
CA VAL A 960 -25.31 -39.44 3.62
C VAL A 960 -26.25 -39.22 4.82
N ILE A 961 -27.19 -38.27 4.67
CA ILE A 961 -28.19 -37.97 5.69
C ILE A 961 -29.07 -39.20 5.96
N ILE A 962 -29.52 -39.92 4.92
CA ILE A 962 -30.29 -41.17 5.08
C ILE A 962 -29.46 -42.25 5.79
N THR A 963 -28.17 -42.39 5.47
CA THR A 963 -27.31 -43.37 6.15
C THR A 963 -27.09 -43.03 7.63
N ILE A 964 -26.90 -41.76 7.99
CA ILE A 964 -26.76 -41.34 9.39
C ILE A 964 -28.06 -41.61 10.16
N VAL A 965 -29.22 -41.28 9.57
CA VAL A 965 -30.53 -41.56 10.18
C VAL A 965 -30.73 -43.07 10.40
N LEU A 966 -30.34 -43.90 9.43
CA LEU A 966 -30.43 -45.36 9.57
C LEU A 966 -29.49 -45.89 10.66
N VAL A 967 -28.27 -45.36 10.78
CA VAL A 967 -27.31 -45.73 11.83
C VAL A 967 -27.83 -45.32 13.21
N VAL A 968 -28.38 -44.11 13.36
CA VAL A 968 -28.96 -43.63 14.62
C VAL A 968 -30.18 -44.47 15.03
N VAL A 969 -31.04 -44.82 14.08
CA VAL A 969 -32.18 -45.72 14.34
C VAL A 969 -31.70 -47.11 14.74
N PHE A 970 -30.70 -47.69 14.07
CA PHE A 970 -30.15 -49.00 14.44
C PHE A 970 -29.49 -48.98 15.82
N SER A 971 -28.69 -47.96 16.11
CA SER A 971 -27.99 -47.77 17.38
C SER A 971 -28.98 -47.59 18.54
N SER A 972 -30.05 -46.80 18.34
CA SER A 972 -31.09 -46.60 19.37
C SER A 972 -31.86 -47.89 19.71
N VAL A 973 -32.16 -48.73 18.70
CA VAL A 973 -32.79 -50.04 18.91
C VAL A 973 -31.84 -50.98 19.67
N PHE A 974 -30.55 -50.95 19.36
CA PHE A 974 -29.54 -51.78 20.03
C PHE A 974 -29.33 -51.35 21.48
N LEU A 975 -29.26 -50.03 21.74
CA LEU A 975 -29.12 -49.47 23.08
C LEU A 975 -30.34 -49.78 23.95
N LYS A 976 -31.56 -49.61 23.40
CA LYS A 976 -32.81 -49.97 24.10
C LYS A 976 -32.85 -51.43 24.51
N ARG A 977 -32.36 -52.33 23.63
CA ARG A 977 -32.26 -53.77 23.92
C ARG A 977 -31.24 -54.07 25.03
N LYS A 978 -30.07 -53.41 25.02
CA LYS A 978 -29.03 -53.56 26.05
C LYS A 978 -29.51 -53.07 27.42
N LEU A 979 -30.16 -51.91 27.47
CA LEU A 979 -30.74 -51.34 28.70
C LEU A 979 -31.85 -52.23 29.28
N TYR A 980 -32.72 -52.79 28.43
CA TYR A 980 -33.76 -53.73 28.88
C TYR A 980 -33.17 -54.99 29.53
N ILE A 981 -32.08 -55.53 28.97
CA ILE A 981 -31.38 -56.69 29.52
C ILE A 981 -30.77 -56.38 30.89
N LEU A 982 -30.11 -55.23 31.03
CA LEU A 982 -29.54 -54.78 32.31
C LEU A 982 -30.61 -54.63 33.38
N TRP A 983 -31.77 -54.05 33.02
CA TRP A 983 -32.90 -53.92 33.92
C TRP A 983 -33.42 -55.28 34.43
N VAL A 984 -33.61 -56.27 33.54
CA VAL A 984 -34.05 -57.62 33.94
C VAL A 984 -33.03 -58.33 34.84
N ARG A 985 -31.72 -58.16 34.58
CA ARG A 985 -30.65 -58.72 35.43
C ARG A 985 -30.67 -58.12 36.85
N LYS A 986 -30.82 -56.80 36.97
CA LYS A 986 -30.91 -56.11 38.26
C LYS A 986 -32.12 -56.58 39.08
N GLN A 987 -33.26 -56.85 38.43
CA GLN A 987 -34.44 -57.41 39.10
C GLN A 987 -34.21 -58.85 39.60
N LEU A 988 -33.53 -59.70 38.82
CA LEU A 988 -33.18 -61.06 39.24
C LEU A 988 -32.22 -61.06 40.44
N GLU A 989 -31.28 -60.12 40.48
CA GLU A 989 -30.34 -59.96 41.58
C GLU A 989 -31.03 -59.48 42.86
N LYS A 990 -31.93 -58.48 42.75
CA LYS A 990 -32.77 -58.05 43.88
C LYS A 990 -33.57 -59.21 44.49
N LEU A 991 -34.17 -60.05 43.65
CA LEU A 991 -34.90 -61.25 44.10
C LEU A 991 -33.99 -62.34 44.70
N LYS A 992 -32.70 -62.42 44.31
CA LYS A 992 -31.72 -63.32 44.94
C LYS A 992 -31.36 -62.85 46.35
N ILE A 993 -31.17 -61.55 46.53
CA ILE A 993 -30.88 -60.96 47.84
C ILE A 993 -32.08 -61.18 48.77
N GLU A 994 -33.30 -60.88 48.30
CA GLU A 994 -34.53 -61.07 49.09
C GLU A 994 -34.74 -62.53 49.53
N GLU A 995 -34.49 -63.51 48.66
CA GLU A 995 -34.56 -64.93 49.01
C GLU A 995 -33.56 -65.30 50.12
N ARG A 996 -32.33 -64.78 50.05
CA ARG A 996 -31.28 -65.05 51.05
C ARG A 996 -31.68 -64.50 52.41
N GLU A 997 -32.22 -63.29 52.46
CA GLU A 997 -32.65 -62.66 53.71
C GLU A 997 -33.85 -63.39 54.34
N ILE A 998 -34.84 -63.81 53.54
CA ILE A 998 -35.97 -64.61 54.07
C ILE A 998 -35.49 -65.95 54.62
N ARG A 999 -34.53 -66.64 53.96
CA ARG A 999 -33.96 -67.88 54.49
C ARG A 999 -33.21 -67.66 55.80
N LYS A 1000 -32.49 -66.53 55.96
CA LYS A 1000 -31.89 -66.15 57.25
C LYS A 1000 -32.96 -65.93 58.33
N LEU A 1001 -34.05 -65.23 58.00
CA LEU A 1001 -35.17 -65.01 58.92
C LEU A 1001 -35.84 -66.34 59.32
N MET A 1002 -36.03 -67.28 58.39
CA MET A 1002 -36.56 -68.62 58.70
C MET A 1002 -35.63 -69.39 59.64
N LYS A 1003 -34.31 -69.35 59.41
CA LYS A 1003 -33.32 -70.01 60.28
C LYS A 1003 -33.32 -69.39 61.69
N ASN A 1004 -33.43 -68.07 61.79
CA ASN A 1004 -33.53 -67.38 63.08
C ASN A 1004 -34.84 -67.72 63.81
N LEU A 1005 -35.97 -67.77 63.08
CA LEU A 1005 -37.27 -68.16 63.62
C LEU A 1005 -37.27 -69.63 64.10
N GLN A 1006 -36.59 -70.53 63.38
CA GLN A 1006 -36.37 -71.92 63.82
C GLN A 1006 -35.58 -71.97 65.12
N LYS A 1007 -34.50 -71.17 65.24
CA LYS A 1007 -33.71 -71.05 66.46
C LYS A 1007 -34.55 -70.56 67.64
N GLN A 1008 -35.32 -69.50 67.44
CA GLN A 1008 -36.21 -68.92 68.45
C GLN A 1008 -37.25 -69.93 68.97
N HIS A 1009 -37.79 -70.79 68.10
CA HIS A 1009 -38.80 -71.77 68.50
C HIS A 1009 -38.20 -73.05 69.12
N PHE A 1010 -37.21 -73.65 68.48
CA PHE A 1010 -36.70 -74.98 68.84
C PHE A 1010 -35.56 -74.94 69.87
N GLU A 1011 -34.72 -73.91 69.86
CA GLU A 1011 -33.60 -73.76 70.79
C GLU A 1011 -33.97 -72.85 71.96
N GLU A 1012 -34.43 -71.63 71.65
CA GLU A 1012 -34.64 -70.58 72.66
C GLU A 1012 -36.04 -70.65 73.33
N LYS A 1013 -36.99 -71.38 72.73
CA LYS A 1013 -38.40 -71.53 73.15
C LYS A 1013 -39.12 -70.19 73.40
N SER A 1014 -38.66 -69.11 72.76
CA SER A 1014 -39.13 -67.73 72.97
C SER A 1014 -40.44 -67.42 72.23
N ILE A 1015 -40.84 -68.26 71.27
CA ILE A 1015 -42.08 -68.09 70.48
C ILE A 1015 -42.97 -69.33 70.53
N SER A 1016 -44.30 -69.10 70.55
CA SER A 1016 -45.29 -70.19 70.64
C SER A 1016 -45.34 -71.02 69.34
N LYS A 1017 -45.77 -72.28 69.45
CA LYS A 1017 -45.94 -73.19 68.29
C LYS A 1017 -46.84 -72.58 67.22
N SER A 1018 -47.96 -71.98 67.63
CA SER A 1018 -48.90 -71.28 66.74
C SER A 1018 -48.22 -70.16 65.94
N GLU A 1019 -47.45 -69.33 66.64
CA GLU A 1019 -46.79 -68.16 66.06
C GLU A 1019 -45.63 -68.52 65.14
N TYR A 1020 -44.87 -69.56 65.50
CA TYR A 1020 -43.85 -70.17 64.64
C TYR A 1020 -44.43 -70.65 63.31
N TYR A 1021 -45.49 -71.48 63.32
CA TYR A 1021 -46.09 -71.99 62.08
C TYR A 1021 -46.72 -70.87 61.24
N ARG A 1022 -47.33 -69.85 61.88
CA ARG A 1022 -47.87 -68.69 61.16
C ARG A 1022 -46.79 -67.91 60.43
N MET A 1023 -45.68 -67.58 61.10
CA MET A 1023 -44.58 -66.82 60.51
C MET A 1023 -43.81 -67.65 59.49
N MET A 1024 -43.61 -68.94 59.75
CA MET A 1024 -42.99 -69.86 58.80
C MET A 1024 -43.80 -69.96 57.50
N TYR A 1025 -45.13 -70.07 57.61
CA TYR A 1025 -46.03 -70.07 56.45
C TYR A 1025 -45.94 -68.77 55.63
N VAL A 1026 -45.82 -67.61 56.29
CA VAL A 1026 -45.63 -66.32 55.60
C VAL A 1026 -44.31 -66.30 54.82
N TYR A 1027 -43.22 -66.78 55.42
CA TYR A 1027 -41.92 -66.87 54.76
C TYR A 1027 -41.91 -67.88 53.60
N GLU A 1028 -42.50 -69.05 53.78
CA GLU A 1028 -42.65 -70.07 52.73
C GLU A 1028 -43.49 -69.55 51.55
N LYS A 1029 -44.59 -68.84 51.83
CA LYS A 1029 -45.41 -68.20 50.80
C LYS A 1029 -44.62 -67.14 50.03
N ARG A 1030 -43.85 -66.30 50.72
CA ARG A 1030 -43.02 -65.29 50.06
C ARG A 1030 -41.89 -65.92 49.22
N LEU A 1031 -41.29 -67.00 49.67
CA LEU A 1031 -40.32 -67.78 48.88
C LEU A 1031 -40.97 -68.37 47.62
N ALA A 1032 -42.19 -68.89 47.71
CA ALA A 1032 -42.93 -69.38 46.55
C ALA A 1032 -43.23 -68.26 45.53
N ASP A 1033 -43.58 -67.06 45.99
CA ASP A 1033 -43.80 -65.89 45.14
C ASP A 1033 -42.50 -65.40 44.49
N ILE A 1034 -41.39 -65.35 45.24
CA ILE A 1034 -40.06 -65.03 44.70
C ILE A 1034 -39.65 -66.05 43.62
N LYS A 1035 -39.91 -67.34 43.83
CA LYS A 1035 -39.64 -68.39 42.85
C LYS A 1035 -40.43 -68.16 41.54
N LYS A 1036 -41.71 -67.79 41.63
CA LYS A 1036 -42.53 -67.43 40.46
C LYS A 1036 -42.01 -66.18 39.74
N LEU A 1037 -41.62 -65.15 40.48
CA LEU A 1037 -41.07 -63.91 39.91
C LEU A 1037 -39.73 -64.15 39.22
N LYS A 1038 -38.83 -64.92 39.84
CA LYS A 1038 -37.57 -65.34 39.21
C LYS A 1038 -37.81 -66.11 37.93
N ALA A 1039 -38.71 -67.08 37.91
CA ALA A 1039 -39.08 -67.81 36.69
C ALA A 1039 -39.61 -66.88 35.59
N LYS A 1040 -40.45 -65.90 35.95
CA LYS A 1040 -40.99 -64.89 35.01
C LYS A 1040 -39.88 -64.00 34.42
N PHE A 1041 -38.96 -63.49 35.23
CA PHE A 1041 -37.85 -62.66 34.74
C PHE A 1041 -36.81 -63.49 33.97
N SER A 1042 -36.55 -64.73 34.35
CA SER A 1042 -35.72 -65.66 33.58
C SER A 1042 -36.34 -65.99 32.22
N SER A 1043 -37.65 -66.20 32.14
CA SER A 1043 -38.37 -66.35 30.87
C SER A 1043 -38.24 -65.12 29.96
N LYS A 1044 -38.36 -63.90 30.51
CA LYS A 1044 -38.11 -62.67 29.76
C LYS A 1044 -36.67 -62.55 29.26
N LEU A 1045 -35.69 -63.03 30.03
CA LEU A 1045 -34.28 -63.09 29.63
C LEU A 1045 -34.07 -64.08 28.47
N ILE A 1046 -34.78 -65.22 28.47
CA ILE A 1046 -34.75 -66.23 27.40
C ILE A 1046 -35.30 -65.68 26.08
N GLY A 1047 -36.38 -64.90 26.13
CA GLY A 1047 -36.90 -64.19 24.95
C GLY A 1047 -35.93 -63.17 24.36
N ALA A 1048 -34.99 -62.62 25.15
CA ALA A 1048 -34.06 -61.59 24.73
C ALA A 1048 -32.71 -62.12 24.18
N PHE A 1049 -32.22 -63.27 24.67
CA PHE A 1049 -30.90 -63.85 24.33
C PHE A 1049 -30.94 -65.00 23.31
N GLY A 1050 -32.10 -65.61 23.08
CA GLY A 1050 -32.20 -66.86 22.32
C GLY A 1050 -31.75 -68.06 23.16
N SER A 1051 -32.50 -69.15 23.07
CA SER A 1051 -32.40 -70.39 23.86
C SER A 1051 -30.98 -70.99 23.94
N LYS A 1052 -30.15 -70.77 22.92
CA LYS A 1052 -28.85 -71.43 22.71
C LYS A 1052 -27.72 -70.91 23.61
N SER A 1053 -27.68 -69.60 23.89
CA SER A 1053 -26.63 -68.99 24.72
C SER A 1053 -26.81 -69.33 26.21
N ILE A 1054 -28.06 -69.28 26.68
CA ILE A 1054 -28.41 -69.61 28.08
C ILE A 1054 -28.21 -71.10 28.35
N LEU A 1055 -28.49 -71.98 27.38
CA LEU A 1055 -28.22 -73.41 27.52
C LEU A 1055 -26.71 -73.70 27.66
N LYS A 1056 -25.85 -72.92 26.99
CA LYS A 1056 -24.39 -73.04 27.12
C LYS A 1056 -23.93 -72.65 28.53
N SER A 1057 -24.38 -71.50 29.03
CA SER A 1057 -23.98 -71.02 30.35
C SER A 1057 -24.47 -71.94 31.48
N LEU A 1058 -25.71 -72.46 31.38
CA LEU A 1058 -26.24 -73.41 32.37
C LEU A 1058 -25.51 -74.75 32.36
N LYS A 1059 -25.01 -75.21 31.21
CA LYS A 1059 -24.18 -76.42 31.13
C LYS A 1059 -22.78 -76.21 31.71
N GLU A 1060 -22.19 -75.03 31.50
CA GLU A 1060 -20.92 -74.64 32.15
C GLU A 1060 -21.08 -74.52 33.67
N GLU A 1061 -22.24 -74.05 34.14
CA GLU A 1061 -22.59 -73.99 35.57
C GLU A 1061 -22.84 -75.40 36.14
N GLU A 1062 -23.56 -76.28 35.42
CA GLU A 1062 -23.71 -77.70 35.79
C GLU A 1062 -22.35 -78.40 35.92
N LYS A 1063 -21.42 -78.10 34.99
CA LYS A 1063 -20.06 -78.64 35.01
C LYS A 1063 -19.28 -78.14 36.23
N ARG A 1064 -19.29 -76.83 36.49
CA ARG A 1064 -18.61 -76.24 37.66
C ARG A 1064 -19.10 -76.79 38.98
N ILE A 1065 -20.41 -76.99 39.15
CA ILE A 1065 -20.94 -77.58 40.40
C ILE A 1065 -20.47 -79.02 40.57
N LYS A 1066 -20.41 -79.83 39.50
CA LYS A 1066 -19.86 -81.19 39.59
C LYS A 1066 -18.38 -81.17 39.97
N GLU A 1067 -17.60 -80.27 39.39
CA GLU A 1067 -16.17 -80.09 39.75
C GLU A 1067 -16.02 -79.71 41.23
N ILE A 1068 -16.86 -78.81 41.76
CA ILE A 1068 -16.86 -78.44 43.19
C ILE A 1068 -17.31 -79.61 44.08
N MET A 1069 -18.28 -80.43 43.63
CA MET A 1069 -18.69 -81.63 44.35
C MET A 1069 -17.56 -82.67 44.42
N GLU A 1070 -16.82 -82.86 43.32
CA GLU A 1070 -15.64 -83.73 43.26
C GLU A 1070 -14.53 -83.23 44.18
N ASP A 1071 -14.21 -81.93 44.15
CA ASP A 1071 -13.23 -81.32 45.06
C ASP A 1071 -13.65 -81.45 46.54
N THR A 1072 -14.94 -81.23 46.84
CA THR A 1072 -15.48 -81.39 48.21
C THR A 1072 -15.41 -82.85 48.68
N GLN A 1073 -15.65 -83.81 47.77
CA GLN A 1073 -15.44 -85.24 48.04
C GLN A 1073 -13.97 -85.57 48.29
N LEU A 1074 -13.06 -84.98 47.51
CA LEU A 1074 -11.62 -85.20 47.62
C LEU A 1074 -11.08 -84.62 48.94
N LYS A 1075 -11.54 -83.43 49.33
CA LYS A 1075 -11.23 -82.81 50.63
C LYS A 1075 -11.68 -83.64 51.82
N TYR A 1076 -12.82 -84.33 51.73
CA TYR A 1076 -13.33 -85.18 52.81
C TYR A 1076 -12.73 -86.59 52.85
N PHE A 1077 -12.78 -87.33 51.73
CA PHE A 1077 -12.41 -88.74 51.69
C PHE A 1077 -10.91 -88.97 51.53
N HIS A 1078 -10.19 -88.06 50.87
CA HIS A 1078 -8.74 -88.20 50.62
C HIS A 1078 -7.90 -87.29 51.51
N MET A 1079 -8.25 -86.01 51.62
CA MET A 1079 -7.43 -85.05 52.37
C MET A 1079 -7.81 -84.95 53.85
N GLN A 1080 -8.97 -85.48 54.25
CA GLN A 1080 -9.54 -85.39 55.61
C GLN A 1080 -9.56 -83.96 56.19
N SER A 1081 -9.58 -82.93 55.34
CA SER A 1081 -9.42 -81.52 55.73
C SER A 1081 -10.72 -80.84 56.15
N ILE A 1082 -11.86 -81.53 56.00
CA ILE A 1082 -13.19 -81.03 56.38
C ILE A 1082 -13.95 -82.05 57.22
N SER A 1083 -14.78 -81.58 58.16
CA SER A 1083 -15.56 -82.44 59.05
C SER A 1083 -16.73 -83.13 58.33
N ARG A 1084 -17.18 -84.28 58.84
CA ARG A 1084 -18.34 -85.01 58.28
C ARG A 1084 -19.60 -84.16 58.20
N SER A 1085 -19.84 -83.29 59.19
CA SER A 1085 -20.99 -82.37 59.18
C SER A 1085 -20.88 -81.35 58.06
N SER A 1086 -19.71 -80.72 57.91
CA SER A 1086 -19.44 -79.74 56.86
C SER A 1086 -19.52 -80.35 55.46
N TYR A 1087 -18.98 -81.56 55.29
CA TYR A 1087 -19.10 -82.33 54.05
C TYR A 1087 -20.57 -82.63 53.70
N LEU A 1088 -21.36 -83.13 54.65
CA LEU A 1088 -22.77 -83.48 54.42
C LEU A 1088 -23.64 -82.26 54.11
N GLU A 1089 -23.39 -81.13 54.78
CA GLU A 1089 -24.12 -79.89 54.55
C GLU A 1089 -23.78 -79.30 53.18
N THR A 1090 -22.48 -79.22 52.83
CA THR A 1090 -22.01 -78.72 51.54
C THR A 1090 -22.49 -79.60 50.39
N MET A 1091 -22.38 -80.93 50.51
CA MET A 1091 -22.86 -81.86 49.48
C MET A 1091 -24.39 -81.86 49.33
N ARG A 1092 -25.15 -81.59 50.40
CA ARG A 1092 -26.61 -81.43 50.30
C ARG A 1092 -26.95 -80.17 49.52
N ALA A 1093 -26.31 -79.04 49.82
CA ALA A 1093 -26.51 -77.78 49.13
C ALA A 1093 -26.17 -77.89 47.63
N LEU A 1094 -24.99 -78.46 47.30
CA LEU A 1094 -24.56 -78.64 45.91
C LEU A 1094 -25.48 -79.58 45.12
N ARG A 1095 -26.05 -80.62 45.77
CA ARG A 1095 -27.04 -81.51 45.13
C ARG A 1095 -28.35 -80.81 44.82
N GLU A 1096 -28.84 -79.95 45.71
CA GLU A 1096 -30.06 -79.16 45.46
C GLU A 1096 -29.84 -78.19 44.30
N GLU A 1097 -28.68 -77.51 44.27
CA GLU A 1097 -28.33 -76.57 43.21
C GLU A 1097 -28.16 -77.28 41.85
N LEU A 1098 -27.51 -78.45 41.83
CA LEU A 1098 -27.38 -79.28 40.63
C LEU A 1098 -28.76 -79.76 40.11
N LEU A 1099 -29.68 -80.10 41.01
CA LEU A 1099 -31.02 -80.52 40.65
C LEU A 1099 -31.81 -79.36 40.01
N ASP A 1100 -31.71 -78.16 40.57
CA ASP A 1100 -32.36 -76.95 40.05
C ASP A 1100 -31.83 -76.59 38.66
N ILE A 1101 -30.50 -76.63 38.46
CA ILE A 1101 -29.88 -76.40 37.14
C ILE A 1101 -30.37 -77.44 36.12
N LYS A 1102 -30.39 -78.73 36.50
CA LYS A 1102 -30.87 -79.81 35.60
C LYS A 1102 -32.35 -79.66 35.23
N MET A 1103 -33.20 -79.23 36.17
CA MET A 1103 -34.61 -78.94 35.88
C MET A 1103 -34.75 -77.77 34.92
N ARG A 1104 -33.99 -76.67 35.11
CA ARG A 1104 -33.98 -75.53 34.19
C ARG A 1104 -33.49 -75.89 32.80
N ILE A 1105 -32.44 -76.70 32.68
CA ILE A 1105 -31.96 -77.23 31.40
C ILE A 1105 -33.07 -78.04 30.72
N LYS A 1106 -33.75 -78.92 31.46
CA LYS A 1106 -34.84 -79.74 30.94
C LYS A 1106 -36.04 -78.91 30.46
N GLU A 1107 -36.42 -77.88 31.21
CA GLU A 1107 -37.49 -76.94 30.83
C GLU A 1107 -37.12 -76.16 29.55
N ILE A 1108 -35.89 -75.66 29.46
CA ILE A 1108 -35.40 -74.95 28.26
C ILE A 1108 -35.37 -75.87 27.05
N VAL A 1109 -34.86 -77.11 27.19
CA VAL A 1109 -34.86 -78.09 26.09
C VAL A 1109 -36.28 -78.50 25.69
N SER A 1110 -37.22 -78.59 26.63
CA SER A 1110 -38.61 -78.93 26.34
C SER A 1110 -39.34 -77.86 25.54
N SER A 1111 -39.02 -76.58 25.77
CA SER A 1111 -39.63 -75.40 25.13
C SER A 1111 -39.02 -75.01 23.77
N MET A 1112 -37.96 -75.69 23.32
CA MET A 1112 -37.41 -75.52 21.96
C MET A 1112 -38.31 -76.19 20.90
N GLY A 1113 -38.56 -75.48 19.80
CA GLY A 1113 -39.34 -75.98 18.65
C GLY A 1113 -38.65 -77.14 17.91
N GLU A 1114 -39.41 -78.00 17.22
CA GLU A 1114 -38.91 -79.26 16.63
C GLU A 1114 -37.69 -79.09 15.71
N LYS A 1115 -37.63 -78.00 14.92
CA LYS A 1115 -36.46 -77.66 14.08
C LYS A 1115 -35.20 -77.35 14.88
N GLU A 1116 -35.31 -76.77 16.07
CA GLU A 1116 -34.15 -76.50 16.95
C GLU A 1116 -33.71 -77.74 17.71
N LYS A 1117 -34.66 -78.61 18.13
CA LYS A 1117 -34.36 -79.94 18.69
C LYS A 1117 -33.61 -80.83 17.69
N TRP A 1118 -33.91 -80.71 16.39
CA TRP A 1118 -33.25 -81.44 15.32
C TRP A 1118 -31.81 -80.97 15.08
N LYS A 1119 -31.56 -79.64 15.07
CA LYS A 1119 -30.20 -79.06 14.99
C LYS A 1119 -29.32 -79.36 16.21
N TYR A 1120 -29.92 -79.63 17.38
CA TYR A 1120 -29.17 -79.98 18.59
C TYR A 1120 -28.62 -81.41 18.56
N ARG A 1121 -29.25 -82.33 17.81
CA ARG A 1121 -28.78 -83.72 17.65
C ARG A 1121 -27.64 -83.85 16.64
N ILE A 1122 -27.46 -82.86 15.76
CA ILE A 1122 -26.44 -82.85 14.71
C ILE A 1122 -25.32 -81.90 15.12
N LYS A 1123 -24.41 -82.37 15.95
CA LYS A 1123 -23.11 -81.71 16.16
C LYS A 1123 -21.98 -82.72 16.35
N GLU A 1124 -21.95 -83.70 15.45
CA GLU A 1124 -20.73 -84.34 14.95
C GLU A 1124 -20.86 -84.37 13.42
N ALA A 1125 -20.16 -83.44 12.75
CA ALA A 1125 -19.86 -83.33 11.30
C ALA A 1125 -19.95 -81.84 10.89
N GLY A 1126 -18.89 -81.36 10.23
CA GLY A 1126 -18.59 -79.94 10.07
C GLY A 1126 -19.10 -79.25 8.80
N LEU A 1127 -18.44 -78.09 8.58
CA LEU A 1127 -18.42 -77.15 7.46
C LEU A 1127 -19.53 -76.11 7.25
N ALA A 1128 -19.12 -74.84 7.44
CA ALA A 1128 -18.88 -73.80 6.42
C ALA A 1128 -20.01 -73.23 5.54
N VAL A 1129 -19.73 -71.98 5.11
CA VAL A 1129 -20.35 -71.15 4.07
C VAL A 1129 -21.53 -70.28 4.55
N VAL A 1130 -21.25 -69.00 4.85
CA VAL A 1130 -21.84 -67.77 4.26
C VAL A 1130 -21.16 -66.57 4.95
N PHE A 1131 -20.11 -66.01 4.34
CA PHE A 1131 -19.60 -64.67 4.71
C PHE A 1131 -18.99 -63.87 3.54
N VAL A 1132 -19.27 -64.25 2.28
CA VAL A 1132 -18.65 -63.62 1.09
C VAL A 1132 -19.66 -62.90 0.17
N PHE A 1133 -20.94 -62.79 0.55
CA PHE A 1133 -21.97 -62.21 -0.35
C PHE A 1133 -22.54 -60.84 0.09
N LEU A 1134 -21.93 -60.14 1.05
CA LEU A 1134 -22.44 -58.84 1.54
C LEU A 1134 -21.44 -57.68 1.48
N LEU A 1135 -20.35 -57.81 0.71
CA LEU A 1135 -19.38 -56.74 0.49
C LEU A 1135 -19.18 -56.33 -0.98
N SER A 1136 -19.95 -56.89 -1.93
CA SER A 1136 -19.85 -56.58 -3.36
C SER A 1136 -21.00 -55.71 -3.91
N SER A 1137 -21.85 -55.11 -3.08
CA SER A 1137 -22.95 -54.25 -3.53
C SER A 1137 -22.81 -52.77 -3.17
N LEU A 1138 -21.60 -52.30 -2.83
CA LEU A 1138 -21.32 -50.89 -2.50
C LEU A 1138 -20.32 -50.19 -3.44
N PHE A 1139 -19.88 -50.87 -4.50
CA PHE A 1139 -19.12 -50.28 -5.61
C PHE A 1139 -19.71 -50.78 -6.93
N GLY A 1140 -20.63 -50.02 -7.53
CA GLY A 1140 -21.28 -50.48 -8.76
C GLY A 1140 -22.42 -49.62 -9.31
N ALA A 1141 -22.28 -48.29 -9.30
CA ALA A 1141 -22.98 -47.32 -10.16
C ALA A 1141 -22.42 -45.95 -9.76
N VAL A 1142 -21.56 -45.29 -10.51
CA VAL A 1142 -21.86 -44.62 -11.78
C VAL A 1142 -20.55 -44.48 -12.56
N CYS A 1143 -20.46 -45.11 -13.74
CA CYS A 1143 -19.62 -44.64 -14.85
C CYS A 1143 -19.98 -45.41 -16.12
N VAL A 1144 -20.72 -44.80 -17.06
CA VAL A 1144 -20.69 -45.14 -18.51
C VAL A 1144 -21.06 -43.89 -19.35
N LYS A 1145 -20.03 -43.40 -20.06
CA LYS A 1145 -19.91 -42.92 -21.48
C LYS A 1145 -20.85 -41.84 -22.04
N GLY A 1146 -20.39 -40.94 -22.91
CA GLY A 1146 -19.12 -40.78 -23.68
C GLY A 1146 -19.25 -39.48 -24.53
N ASP A 1147 -18.33 -38.98 -25.35
CA ASP A 1147 -16.98 -39.31 -25.87
C ASP A 1147 -16.45 -37.98 -26.48
N LEU A 1148 -15.21 -37.52 -26.25
CA LEU A 1148 -13.91 -37.84 -26.93
C LEU A 1148 -13.43 -36.75 -27.94
N ILE A 1149 -12.11 -36.46 -27.90
CA ILE A 1149 -11.12 -36.04 -28.96
C ILE A 1149 -10.54 -34.62 -28.82
N ILE A 1150 -9.23 -34.27 -28.86
CA ILE A 1150 -7.87 -34.89 -28.96
C ILE A 1150 -6.85 -33.79 -28.53
N GLY A 1151 -5.66 -34.15 -28.02
CA GLY A 1151 -4.48 -33.27 -28.06
C GLY A 1151 -3.34 -33.61 -27.08
N THR A 1152 -2.36 -34.39 -27.55
CA THR A 1152 -1.05 -34.74 -26.95
C THR A 1152 -0.13 -33.50 -26.75
N GLU A 1153 0.88 -33.44 -25.87
CA GLU A 1153 2.14 -34.20 -25.78
C GLU A 1153 2.93 -33.91 -24.47
N ASN A 1154 3.74 -34.92 -24.05
CA ASN A 1154 5.07 -34.89 -23.38
C ASN A 1154 5.27 -34.09 -22.07
N SER A 1155 5.95 -34.58 -21.03
CA SER A 1155 7.22 -35.30 -21.03
C SER A 1155 7.55 -35.96 -19.67
N SER A 1156 8.34 -37.05 -19.73
CA SER A 1156 9.40 -37.50 -18.79
C SER A 1156 9.03 -37.93 -17.36
N LEU A 1157 9.73 -38.85 -16.68
CA LEU A 1157 10.56 -40.04 -16.95
C LEU A 1157 11.00 -40.52 -15.53
N GLN A 1158 11.26 -41.82 -15.38
CA GLN A 1158 11.96 -42.49 -14.25
C GLN A 1158 11.11 -42.82 -13.00
N ALA A 1159 10.76 -44.10 -12.82
CA ALA A 1159 11.57 -45.19 -12.23
C ALA A 1159 11.56 -45.09 -10.68
N ILE A 1160 11.11 -46.09 -9.91
CA ILE A 1160 11.71 -47.41 -9.77
C ILE A 1160 10.64 -48.47 -9.44
N HIS A 1161 10.89 -49.66 -9.97
CA HIS A 1161 10.09 -50.87 -9.94
C HIS A 1161 10.52 -51.79 -8.77
N GLN A 1162 9.60 -52.67 -8.38
CA GLN A 1162 9.80 -53.98 -7.71
C GLN A 1162 10.05 -54.00 -6.18
N ALA A 1163 9.47 -54.91 -5.39
CA ALA A 1163 8.74 -56.15 -5.69
C ALA A 1163 7.79 -56.56 -4.54
N GLU A 1164 6.64 -57.10 -4.95
CA GLU A 1164 5.89 -58.28 -4.45
C GLU A 1164 6.14 -58.79 -3.01
N ASN A 1165 5.11 -58.62 -2.17
CA ASN A 1165 4.41 -59.73 -1.47
C ASN A 1165 3.01 -59.32 -1.05
#